data_AF-A0A1Z8X3F1-F1
#
_entry.id   AF-A0A1Z8X3F1-F1
#
_cell.length_a   1.000
_cell.length_b   1.000
_cell.length_c   1.000
_cell.angle_alpha   90.00
_cell.angle_beta   90.00
_cell.angle_gamma   90.00
#
_symmetry.space_group_name_H-M   'P 1'
#
loop_
_entity.id
_entity.type
_entity.pdbx_description
1 polymer ?
#
loop_
_entity_poly.entity_id
_entity_poly.type
_entity_poly.pdbx_seq_one_letter_code
_entity_poly.pdbx_strand_id
1 'polypeptide(L)'
;MLNHLLTKYSLFYSSFKLLLALSSILVLLTACGGGGGGTTTTSSGNSSTPATDTRPSAFNFTDQNNVSQSVSITSATITVAGINATTNISITAGTYSIAGGAYTSSAGTIINGQSVAVRHTSSGNCNTAVNTVLTIGGVSDTFTSTTAACVGTTPVQNSPPEITNTSINYSVIENQLSAFTVTTSDSNGDVISFALSGVDSSKLNIDSSGVITFKSVPDYEAPTDSGSNNIYDLIASISDGIETTSKNFTITVTDQAVEVNYYATPQSDPEHIPGTFNPKNCWYDSGGQKWLWTAPGLTDAQKAATYTQGQSVQIGGQNHNITCWGDWQLNFGIYVSGWAGQDRKDVGLYGISFYTRIYRELDLIPVGQAGIWGQWIQPNGVHPHSAFNSIEGGVFLDDKMGRSLYPKYMASGQSHLYNSNSSQFGWGFHEKRVSCDYQNGIHLANKLIYPPNLISFDENQDSYSTSGGIFFGHGWIALPIIGGKARSDWATAGGGESDKSVDSGKLTWTFFADAKNFSGPVHAYVPEMWYRRYQNFNALEILDDSSNWNSGTTFSSKLKDLYAGRITISDFMPHLAAQSWYADGTGAYSNNGNSGPYWVRKKDTLAFSPGGSISIGAERDQTWAFTETDSQGNLFMKTFLPRIPDTFNLEPFTLSSRSYSVEYYNNFVSFFNTSADISTVNLNLNNLTYPLAISARAGSEITSADEIKPDTDLDEFPWADVSGATDKYKFKLGVNVQVQEVNRGQDVYFDWKNNTNRMFNQYYKVIPAGELVNYQFIRVTENDVPAKLKTYTRENRANTYSLMPHVKTTQDIAKENEAITNTKNLFNVDTQPLDFSCWICDISNGCDPTVRETTLDDGSKISYRWYKFKDQPTFHKLKVDFPAIYTESYLDFLQAKVEQMHENWYDSKDFLSRPSSANGIAVKLAEIDNNLIITPPTGKEKGWVPIALSVEMPYGKWITDVVNSRGGPNDENIKDY
;
A
#
# COMPACT_ATOMS: atom_id res chain seq x y z
N MET A 1 -3.80 -43.51 -0.58
CA MET A 1 -4.64 -42.92 -1.66
C MET A 1 -3.80 -41.76 -2.18
N LEU A 2 -3.13 -41.79 -3.33
CA LEU A 2 -3.39 -42.34 -4.68
C LEU A 2 -4.15 -41.36 -5.60
N ASN A 3 -3.34 -40.58 -6.35
CA ASN A 3 -3.57 -39.98 -7.67
C ASN A 3 -4.75 -39.01 -7.89
N HIS A 4 -4.43 -37.75 -8.22
CA HIS A 4 -4.34 -37.37 -9.65
C HIS A 4 -3.46 -36.12 -9.88
N LEU A 5 -2.96 -35.96 -11.12
CA LEU A 5 -2.07 -34.88 -11.58
C LEU A 5 -2.46 -34.46 -13.00
N LEU A 6 -2.26 -33.17 -13.32
CA LEU A 6 -2.21 -32.56 -14.68
C LEU A 6 -3.54 -32.60 -15.49
N THR A 7 -3.81 -31.76 -16.51
CA THR A 7 -2.92 -30.95 -17.36
C THR A 7 -3.70 -29.81 -18.07
N LYS A 8 -3.07 -28.62 -18.31
CA LYS A 8 -2.90 -27.99 -19.66
C LYS A 8 -2.45 -26.51 -19.63
N TYR A 9 -1.55 -26.18 -20.56
CA TYR A 9 -1.22 -24.82 -21.02
C TYR A 9 -0.76 -24.88 -22.49
N SER A 10 -0.57 -23.72 -23.15
CA SER A 10 -0.08 -23.51 -24.53
C SER A 10 -1.09 -23.89 -25.65
N LEU A 11 -1.11 -23.25 -26.84
CA LEU A 11 -0.39 -22.09 -27.42
C LEU A 11 -1.11 -21.66 -28.74
N PHE A 12 -0.98 -20.41 -29.23
CA PHE A 12 -0.75 -20.07 -30.67
C PHE A 12 -0.60 -18.54 -30.96
N TYR A 13 0.03 -18.24 -32.11
CA TYR A 13 0.38 -16.92 -32.71
C TYR A 13 -0.43 -16.69 -34.03
N SER A 14 -0.55 -15.54 -34.71
CA SER A 14 -0.30 -14.07 -34.51
C SER A 14 -0.97 -13.35 -35.74
N SER A 15 -0.72 -12.12 -36.27
CA SER A 15 0.23 -11.00 -36.07
C SER A 15 -0.22 -9.76 -36.91
N PHE A 16 0.33 -8.56 -36.64
CA PHE A 16 0.34 -7.34 -37.51
C PHE A 16 -1.04 -6.67 -37.77
N LYS A 17 -1.24 -5.38 -38.15
CA LYS A 17 -0.45 -4.12 -38.38
C LYS A 17 -1.45 -2.94 -38.17
N LEU A 18 -1.16 -1.85 -37.43
CA LEU A 18 -0.38 -0.63 -37.74
C LEU A 18 -1.10 0.47 -38.59
N LEU A 19 -0.97 1.74 -38.17
CA LEU A 19 -1.31 3.07 -38.78
C LEU A 19 -2.72 3.71 -38.56
N LEU A 20 -2.68 4.93 -37.96
CA LEU A 20 -3.20 6.26 -38.39
C LEU A 20 -4.61 6.41 -39.05
N ALA A 21 -5.35 7.53 -38.95
CA ALA A 21 -5.21 8.80 -38.18
C ALA A 21 -6.52 9.66 -38.24
N LEU A 22 -6.49 10.81 -37.55
CA LEU A 22 -7.47 11.92 -37.49
C LEU A 22 -8.36 12.20 -38.72
N SER A 23 -9.60 12.63 -38.47
CA SER A 23 -10.21 13.78 -39.17
C SER A 23 -11.25 14.51 -38.28
N SER A 24 -11.68 15.71 -38.68
CA SER A 24 -12.41 16.69 -37.85
C SER A 24 -13.52 17.42 -38.65
N ILE A 25 -14.26 18.33 -37.98
CA ILE A 25 -15.01 19.49 -38.55
C ILE A 25 -16.47 19.26 -39.04
N LEU A 26 -17.43 19.62 -38.17
CA LEU A 26 -18.40 20.74 -38.27
C LEU A 26 -19.12 21.09 -39.62
N VAL A 27 -20.45 21.34 -39.58
CA VAL A 27 -21.20 22.56 -40.04
C VAL A 27 -22.75 22.33 -40.10
N LEU A 28 -23.55 23.41 -40.03
CA LEU A 28 -25.01 23.49 -39.87
C LEU A 28 -25.82 23.62 -41.20
N LEU A 29 -27.14 23.35 -41.21
CA LEU A 29 -28.25 24.33 -41.45
C LEU A 29 -29.68 23.73 -41.66
N THR A 30 -30.69 24.59 -41.89
CA THR A 30 -32.15 24.41 -41.64
C THR A 30 -33.08 24.41 -42.88
N ALA A 31 -34.30 23.84 -42.80
CA ALA A 31 -35.44 24.10 -43.74
C ALA A 31 -36.85 23.74 -43.16
N CYS A 32 -37.95 24.12 -43.86
CA CYS A 32 -39.39 23.96 -43.48
C CYS A 32 -40.28 23.92 -44.77
N GLY A 33 -41.62 23.73 -44.81
CA GLY A 33 -42.70 23.54 -43.81
C GLY A 33 -44.13 23.57 -44.44
N GLY A 34 -45.20 23.36 -43.66
CA GLY A 34 -46.63 23.42 -44.10
C GLY A 34 -47.37 22.04 -44.10
N GLY A 35 -48.70 21.90 -44.22
CA GLY A 35 -49.83 22.84 -44.37
C GLY A 35 -51.20 22.07 -44.41
N GLY A 36 -52.36 22.73 -44.63
CA GLY A 36 -53.70 22.08 -44.69
C GLY A 36 -54.83 22.95 -45.31
N GLY A 37 -56.08 22.46 -45.40
CA GLY A 37 -57.22 23.26 -45.95
C GLY A 37 -58.60 22.59 -46.07
N GLY A 38 -59.60 23.38 -46.54
CA GLY A 38 -61.02 23.02 -46.80
C GLY A 38 -62.04 23.73 -45.88
N THR A 39 -63.33 23.98 -46.20
CA THR A 39 -64.13 23.88 -47.46
C THR A 39 -65.39 24.80 -47.33
N THR A 40 -66.40 24.78 -48.24
CA THR A 40 -67.42 25.86 -48.39
C THR A 40 -68.85 25.44 -48.80
N THR A 41 -69.87 26.23 -48.38
CA THR A 41 -71.30 26.23 -48.84
C THR A 41 -72.06 27.49 -48.30
N THR A 42 -73.20 28.01 -48.81
CA THR A 42 -73.82 28.14 -50.16
C THR A 42 -74.95 29.22 -50.20
N SER A 43 -75.24 29.78 -51.40
CA SER A 43 -76.55 30.27 -51.94
C SER A 43 -77.42 31.38 -51.29
N SER A 44 -77.38 32.57 -51.94
CA SER A 44 -78.52 33.39 -52.48
C SER A 44 -79.71 33.91 -51.63
N GLY A 45 -80.04 35.21 -51.76
CA GLY A 45 -81.35 35.76 -51.37
C GLY A 45 -81.63 37.25 -51.69
N ASN A 46 -82.37 37.51 -52.77
CA ASN A 46 -83.04 38.78 -53.17
C ASN A 46 -82.17 40.03 -53.48
N SER A 47 -82.72 40.97 -54.26
CA SER A 47 -82.01 42.15 -54.77
C SER A 47 -82.85 43.43 -54.70
N SER A 48 -82.40 44.37 -53.87
CA SER A 48 -82.59 45.80 -54.06
C SER A 48 -81.22 46.46 -53.94
N THR A 49 -80.80 47.19 -54.97
CA THR A 49 -79.50 47.88 -54.95
C THR A 49 -79.53 48.95 -53.85
N PRO A 50 -78.67 48.89 -52.82
CA PRO A 50 -78.67 49.89 -51.76
C PRO A 50 -78.26 51.25 -52.34
N ALA A 51 -78.82 52.34 -51.78
CA ALA A 51 -78.44 53.69 -52.16
C ALA A 51 -76.94 53.91 -51.93
N THR A 52 -76.27 54.60 -52.86
CA THR A 52 -74.82 54.79 -52.83
C THR A 52 -74.37 55.52 -51.57
N ASP A 53 -73.79 54.79 -50.62
CA ASP A 53 -73.22 55.33 -49.39
C ASP A 53 -71.70 55.38 -49.51
N THR A 54 -71.17 56.57 -49.28
CA THR A 54 -69.74 56.93 -49.34
C THR A 54 -69.24 57.50 -48.01
N ARG A 55 -70.05 57.54 -46.95
CA ARG A 55 -69.64 58.04 -45.63
C ARG A 55 -69.51 56.87 -44.63
N PRO A 56 -68.28 56.49 -44.23
CA PRO A 56 -68.07 55.30 -43.41
C PRO A 56 -68.62 55.44 -41.99
N SER A 57 -68.70 54.31 -41.30
CA SER A 57 -68.80 54.26 -39.84
C SER A 57 -67.61 54.98 -39.19
N ALA A 58 -67.81 55.51 -37.98
CA ALA A 58 -66.72 56.09 -37.20
C ALA A 58 -65.61 55.06 -36.94
N PHE A 59 -64.37 55.46 -37.16
CA PHE A 59 -63.15 54.72 -36.86
C PHE A 59 -62.29 55.57 -35.92
N ASN A 60 -61.45 54.92 -35.10
CA ASN A 60 -60.47 55.61 -34.26
C ASN A 60 -59.14 54.85 -34.30
N PHE A 61 -58.03 55.57 -34.30
CA PHE A 61 -56.69 55.01 -34.06
C PHE A 61 -56.39 54.98 -32.56
N THR A 62 -55.51 54.07 -32.15
CA THR A 62 -54.98 54.05 -30.77
C THR A 62 -53.69 54.86 -30.72
N ASP A 63 -53.71 55.98 -29.98
CA ASP A 63 -52.54 56.83 -29.74
C ASP A 63 -51.37 56.08 -29.07
N GLN A 64 -50.14 56.50 -29.36
CA GLN A 64 -48.92 55.87 -28.86
C GLN A 64 -48.11 56.84 -27.98
N ASN A 65 -47.89 56.47 -26.72
CA ASN A 65 -47.13 57.28 -25.77
C ASN A 65 -45.77 56.64 -25.45
N ASN A 66 -44.82 57.46 -24.98
CA ASN A 66 -43.43 57.07 -24.70
C ASN A 66 -42.64 56.58 -25.91
N VAL A 67 -42.96 57.08 -27.12
CA VAL A 67 -42.17 56.76 -28.32
C VAL A 67 -40.80 57.45 -28.31
N SER A 68 -39.83 56.89 -29.04
CA SER A 68 -38.54 57.56 -29.28
C SER A 68 -38.72 58.86 -30.06
N GLN A 69 -37.77 59.78 -29.96
CA GLN A 69 -37.76 61.06 -30.69
C GLN A 69 -37.34 60.85 -32.15
N SER A 70 -37.84 61.70 -33.06
CA SER A 70 -37.43 61.78 -34.48
C SER A 70 -37.50 60.48 -35.29
N VAL A 71 -38.30 59.49 -34.89
CA VAL A 71 -38.45 58.19 -35.61
C VAL A 71 -39.79 58.09 -36.31
N SER A 72 -39.89 57.24 -37.35
CA SER A 72 -41.16 57.03 -38.04
C SER A 72 -42.09 56.12 -37.22
N ILE A 73 -43.23 56.68 -36.79
CA ILE A 73 -44.24 55.98 -35.99
C ILE A 73 -45.44 55.64 -36.86
N THR A 74 -45.89 54.39 -36.80
CA THR A 74 -47.00 53.84 -37.59
C THR A 74 -48.13 53.38 -36.66
N SER A 75 -49.38 53.70 -37.00
CA SER A 75 -50.56 53.26 -36.27
C SER A 75 -50.83 51.76 -36.44
N ALA A 76 -51.69 51.20 -35.58
CA ALA A 76 -52.42 49.98 -35.93
C ALA A 76 -53.32 50.23 -37.15
N THR A 77 -53.64 49.18 -37.91
CA THR A 77 -54.58 49.26 -39.04
C THR A 77 -56.02 49.30 -38.56
N ILE A 78 -56.79 50.30 -39.00
CA ILE A 78 -58.27 50.27 -38.93
C ILE A 78 -58.82 49.65 -40.22
N THR A 79 -60.07 49.14 -40.19
CA THR A 79 -60.76 48.63 -41.39
C THR A 79 -61.95 49.53 -41.70
N VAL A 80 -62.05 50.01 -42.94
CA VAL A 80 -63.16 50.86 -43.38
C VAL A 80 -64.44 50.03 -43.46
N ALA A 81 -65.50 50.47 -42.79
CA ALA A 81 -66.79 49.82 -42.74
C ALA A 81 -67.94 50.82 -42.99
N GLY A 82 -69.08 50.32 -43.48
CA GLY A 82 -70.33 51.10 -43.58
C GLY A 82 -70.58 51.77 -44.93
N ILE A 83 -69.62 51.78 -45.85
CA ILE A 83 -69.83 52.29 -47.23
C ILE A 83 -70.23 51.15 -48.19
N ASN A 84 -70.92 51.49 -49.27
CA ASN A 84 -71.21 50.53 -50.37
C ASN A 84 -70.74 51.04 -51.74
N ALA A 85 -70.28 52.30 -51.82
CA ALA A 85 -69.63 52.89 -52.98
C ALA A 85 -68.23 53.40 -52.60
N THR A 86 -67.35 53.50 -53.60
CA THR A 86 -65.99 54.04 -53.45
C THR A 86 -66.04 55.48 -52.93
N THR A 87 -65.21 55.79 -51.93
CA THR A 87 -65.14 57.13 -51.32
C THR A 87 -63.73 57.71 -51.31
N ASN A 88 -63.62 59.01 -51.11
CA ASN A 88 -62.34 59.72 -51.06
C ASN A 88 -61.65 59.54 -49.70
N ILE A 89 -60.33 59.44 -49.73
CA ILE A 89 -59.45 59.36 -48.56
C ILE A 89 -58.32 60.39 -48.70
N SER A 90 -58.02 61.11 -47.62
CA SER A 90 -56.97 62.13 -47.55
C SER A 90 -56.37 62.23 -46.14
N ILE A 91 -55.19 62.83 -46.04
CA ILE A 91 -54.43 62.92 -44.79
C ILE A 91 -53.79 64.31 -44.61
N THR A 92 -53.67 64.74 -43.36
CA THR A 92 -52.97 65.96 -42.95
C THR A 92 -51.86 65.62 -41.97
N ALA A 93 -50.68 66.24 -42.14
CA ALA A 93 -49.50 66.07 -41.29
C ALA A 93 -49.01 64.61 -41.14
N GLY A 94 -49.12 63.80 -42.20
CA GLY A 94 -48.63 62.42 -42.22
C GLY A 94 -48.82 61.74 -43.57
N THR A 95 -48.68 60.41 -43.59
CA THR A 95 -48.88 59.52 -44.75
C THR A 95 -49.76 58.34 -44.38
N TYR A 96 -50.51 57.77 -45.32
CA TYR A 96 -51.34 56.59 -45.11
C TYR A 96 -51.02 55.47 -46.12
N SER A 97 -51.30 54.24 -45.72
CA SER A 97 -51.20 53.03 -46.55
C SER A 97 -52.56 52.34 -46.56
N ILE A 98 -53.09 52.03 -47.75
CA ILE A 98 -54.29 51.19 -47.91
C ILE A 98 -53.84 49.75 -48.16
N ALA A 99 -54.44 48.78 -47.46
CA ALA A 99 -54.23 47.35 -47.65
C ALA A 99 -52.74 46.89 -47.63
N GLY A 100 -51.87 47.61 -46.91
CA GLY A 100 -50.43 47.33 -46.82
C GLY A 100 -49.59 47.85 -47.98
N GLY A 101 -50.15 48.68 -48.87
CA GLY A 101 -49.42 49.33 -49.96
C GLY A 101 -48.40 50.39 -49.51
N ALA A 102 -47.74 51.05 -50.47
CA ALA A 102 -46.81 52.14 -50.19
C ALA A 102 -47.51 53.34 -49.50
N TYR A 103 -46.83 53.95 -48.55
CA TYR A 103 -47.34 55.11 -47.81
C TYR A 103 -47.34 56.38 -48.68
N THR A 104 -48.45 57.11 -48.70
CA THR A 104 -48.63 58.34 -49.50
C THR A 104 -49.30 59.45 -48.68
N SER A 105 -49.09 60.71 -49.08
CA SER A 105 -49.84 61.88 -48.60
C SER A 105 -50.81 62.44 -49.65
N SER A 106 -50.72 61.99 -50.90
CA SER A 106 -51.67 62.36 -51.96
C SER A 106 -53.06 61.81 -51.65
N ALA A 107 -54.11 62.61 -51.89
CA ALA A 107 -55.48 62.13 -51.79
C ALA A 107 -55.76 61.01 -52.82
N GLY A 108 -56.63 60.07 -52.44
CA GLY A 108 -57.01 58.93 -53.27
C GLY A 108 -58.40 58.42 -52.95
N THR A 109 -58.67 57.17 -53.30
CA THR A 109 -59.96 56.51 -53.09
C THR A 109 -59.83 55.19 -52.33
N ILE A 110 -60.90 54.79 -51.65
CA ILE A 110 -60.97 53.58 -50.82
C ILE A 110 -62.36 52.93 -50.90
N ILE A 111 -62.42 51.61 -50.75
CA ILE A 111 -63.67 50.82 -50.73
C ILE A 111 -63.87 50.10 -49.40
N ASN A 112 -65.10 49.66 -49.15
CA ASN A 112 -65.50 48.94 -47.94
C ASN A 112 -64.64 47.69 -47.71
N GLY A 113 -64.23 47.44 -46.47
CA GLY A 113 -63.40 46.30 -46.08
C GLY A 113 -61.89 46.48 -46.28
N GLN A 114 -61.42 47.55 -46.90
CA GLN A 114 -59.99 47.84 -46.96
C GLN A 114 -59.45 48.33 -45.62
N SER A 115 -58.25 47.88 -45.25
CA SER A 115 -57.52 48.36 -44.08
C SER A 115 -56.70 49.61 -44.37
N VAL A 116 -56.52 50.47 -43.38
CA VAL A 116 -55.67 51.67 -43.43
C VAL A 116 -54.81 51.79 -42.19
N ALA A 117 -53.51 52.03 -42.37
CA ALA A 117 -52.62 52.53 -41.32
C ALA A 117 -52.10 53.93 -41.69
N VAL A 118 -51.82 54.75 -40.68
CA VAL A 118 -51.23 56.09 -40.83
C VAL A 118 -49.85 56.15 -40.20
N ARG A 119 -49.01 57.06 -40.70
CA ARG A 119 -47.59 57.14 -40.34
C ARG A 119 -47.04 58.56 -40.44
N HIS A 120 -46.36 59.00 -39.40
CA HIS A 120 -45.60 60.26 -39.34
C HIS A 120 -44.20 60.03 -38.76
N THR A 121 -43.47 61.11 -38.49
CA THR A 121 -42.26 61.11 -37.65
C THR A 121 -42.63 61.70 -36.29
N SER A 122 -42.21 61.08 -35.19
CA SER A 122 -42.39 61.61 -33.84
C SER A 122 -41.60 62.90 -33.61
N SER A 123 -41.93 63.62 -32.54
CA SER A 123 -41.27 64.90 -32.22
C SER A 123 -39.75 64.74 -32.02
N GLY A 124 -38.98 65.77 -32.37
CA GLY A 124 -37.58 65.89 -31.97
C GLY A 124 -37.39 66.38 -30.53
N ASN A 125 -38.47 66.74 -29.84
CA ASN A 125 -38.47 67.15 -28.44
C ASN A 125 -39.12 66.07 -27.56
N CYS A 126 -38.71 65.98 -26.30
CA CYS A 126 -39.32 65.10 -25.28
C CYS A 126 -40.74 65.52 -24.87
N ASN A 127 -41.52 64.56 -24.35
CA ASN A 127 -42.89 64.74 -23.84
C ASN A 127 -43.80 65.59 -24.77
N THR A 128 -43.63 65.42 -26.09
CA THR A 128 -44.23 66.26 -27.12
C THR A 128 -45.02 65.40 -28.10
N ALA A 129 -46.29 65.75 -28.28
CA ALA A 129 -47.20 65.09 -29.22
C ALA A 129 -46.94 65.52 -30.67
N VAL A 130 -47.10 64.58 -31.62
CA VAL A 130 -47.27 64.82 -33.05
C VAL A 130 -48.55 64.15 -33.51
N ASN A 131 -49.36 64.87 -34.28
CA ASN A 131 -50.72 64.46 -34.65
C ASN A 131 -50.84 64.34 -36.18
N THR A 132 -51.48 63.27 -36.64
CA THR A 132 -51.83 63.03 -38.05
C THR A 132 -53.32 62.80 -38.16
N VAL A 133 -53.99 63.57 -39.02
CA VAL A 133 -55.45 63.48 -39.20
C VAL A 133 -55.75 62.76 -40.51
N LEU A 134 -56.47 61.63 -40.44
CA LEU A 134 -56.99 60.93 -41.62
C LEU A 134 -58.46 61.30 -41.82
N THR A 135 -58.87 61.49 -43.07
CA THR A 135 -60.27 61.70 -43.45
C THR A 135 -60.70 60.69 -44.51
N ILE A 136 -61.82 60.02 -44.31
CA ILE A 136 -62.44 59.08 -45.25
C ILE A 136 -63.92 59.44 -45.39
N GLY A 137 -64.37 59.80 -46.59
CA GLY A 137 -65.78 60.12 -46.86
C GLY A 137 -66.38 61.26 -46.03
N GLY A 138 -65.55 62.13 -45.45
CA GLY A 138 -65.97 63.20 -44.54
C GLY A 138 -66.08 62.81 -43.07
N VAL A 139 -65.69 61.58 -42.70
CA VAL A 139 -65.42 61.17 -41.31
C VAL A 139 -63.92 61.21 -41.09
N SER A 140 -63.48 61.77 -39.96
CA SER A 140 -62.06 61.99 -39.66
C SER A 140 -61.70 61.55 -38.26
N ASP A 141 -60.45 61.13 -38.08
CA ASP A 141 -59.85 60.84 -36.78
C ASP A 141 -58.36 61.25 -36.75
N THR A 142 -57.81 61.43 -35.54
CA THR A 142 -56.44 61.91 -35.29
C THR A 142 -55.61 60.85 -34.56
N PHE A 143 -54.58 60.34 -35.23
CA PHE A 143 -53.54 59.53 -34.58
C PHE A 143 -52.45 60.42 -33.99
N THR A 144 -52.21 60.29 -32.69
CA THR A 144 -51.19 61.01 -31.92
C THR A 144 -50.04 60.07 -31.53
N SER A 145 -48.79 60.53 -31.65
CA SER A 145 -47.68 59.94 -30.91
C SER A 145 -47.00 60.95 -30.00
N THR A 146 -46.82 60.60 -28.73
CA THR A 146 -46.17 61.44 -27.70
C THR A 146 -44.82 60.83 -27.34
N THR A 147 -43.75 61.60 -27.54
CA THR A 147 -42.40 61.18 -27.17
C THR A 147 -42.24 60.97 -25.68
N ALA A 148 -41.33 60.07 -25.28
CA ALA A 148 -40.98 59.88 -23.88
C ALA A 148 -40.47 61.19 -23.23
N ALA A 149 -40.61 61.29 -21.91
CA ALA A 149 -40.03 62.40 -21.14
C ALA A 149 -38.49 62.33 -21.12
N CYS A 150 -37.84 63.49 -21.17
CA CYS A 150 -36.39 63.58 -21.03
C CYS A 150 -36.01 63.32 -19.58
N VAL A 151 -35.32 62.21 -19.31
CA VAL A 151 -34.56 62.06 -18.07
C VAL A 151 -33.35 62.97 -18.19
N GLY A 152 -33.22 63.93 -17.27
CA GLY A 152 -32.01 64.76 -17.19
C GLY A 152 -30.84 63.90 -16.73
N THR A 153 -29.82 63.75 -17.58
CA THR A 153 -28.66 62.92 -17.29
C THR A 153 -27.77 63.56 -16.23
N THR A 154 -27.79 63.01 -15.02
CA THR A 154 -26.53 62.78 -14.31
C THR A 154 -25.66 61.86 -15.18
N PRO A 155 -24.32 61.99 -15.17
CA PRO A 155 -23.47 61.02 -15.85
C PRO A 155 -23.70 59.62 -15.27
N VAL A 156 -23.51 58.59 -16.10
CA VAL A 156 -23.32 57.22 -15.58
C VAL A 156 -22.04 57.25 -14.77
N GLN A 157 -22.15 56.99 -13.47
CA GLN A 157 -20.96 56.87 -12.61
C GLN A 157 -20.25 55.56 -12.96
N ASN A 158 -18.95 55.63 -13.19
CA ASN A 158 -18.15 54.43 -13.40
C ASN A 158 -18.07 53.61 -12.10
N SER A 159 -18.18 52.28 -12.23
CA SER A 159 -17.87 51.34 -11.15
C SER A 159 -16.53 50.71 -11.49
N PRO A 160 -15.58 50.58 -10.55
CA PRO A 160 -14.33 49.89 -10.83
C PRO A 160 -14.57 48.39 -11.01
N PRO A 161 -13.84 47.70 -11.91
CA PRO A 161 -14.01 46.27 -12.14
C PRO A 161 -13.50 45.43 -10.95
N GLU A 162 -14.11 44.28 -10.70
CA GLU A 162 -13.83 43.42 -9.53
C GLU A 162 -13.08 42.13 -9.90
N ILE A 163 -12.18 41.67 -9.01
CA ILE A 163 -11.47 40.38 -9.13
C ILE A 163 -12.20 39.31 -8.30
N THR A 164 -12.93 38.43 -8.99
CA THR A 164 -13.92 37.50 -8.43
C THR A 164 -13.33 36.17 -7.94
N ASN A 165 -12.02 35.94 -8.06
CA ASN A 165 -11.35 34.73 -7.54
C ASN A 165 -11.68 34.50 -6.06
N THR A 166 -12.22 33.32 -5.74
CA THR A 166 -12.57 32.89 -4.38
C THR A 166 -11.38 32.46 -3.54
N SER A 167 -10.28 32.03 -4.18
CA SER A 167 -8.97 31.85 -3.54
C SER A 167 -8.00 32.96 -3.93
N ILE A 168 -7.01 33.19 -3.09
CA ILE A 168 -5.79 33.97 -3.41
C ILE A 168 -4.52 33.11 -3.41
N ASN A 169 -4.61 31.86 -2.93
CA ASN A 169 -3.48 30.92 -2.89
C ASN A 169 -3.78 29.76 -3.84
N TYR A 170 -2.83 29.43 -4.69
CA TYR A 170 -2.93 28.36 -5.68
C TYR A 170 -1.72 27.42 -5.57
N SER A 171 -1.92 26.14 -5.86
CA SER A 171 -0.86 25.13 -5.88
C SER A 171 -0.75 24.56 -7.28
N VAL A 172 0.48 24.39 -7.75
CA VAL A 172 0.78 23.79 -9.06
C VAL A 172 1.82 22.68 -8.87
N ILE A 173 1.65 21.57 -9.58
CA ILE A 173 2.75 20.65 -9.80
C ILE A 173 3.78 21.35 -10.69
N GLU A 174 5.06 21.05 -10.51
CA GLU A 174 6.17 21.55 -11.34
C GLU A 174 6.15 21.02 -12.79
N ASN A 175 7.19 21.29 -13.58
CA ASN A 175 7.36 20.84 -14.98
C ASN A 175 6.26 21.28 -15.99
N GLN A 176 5.29 22.10 -15.56
CA GLN A 176 4.23 22.68 -16.40
C GLN A 176 4.22 24.22 -16.36
N LEU A 177 3.77 24.83 -17.46
CA LEU A 177 3.71 26.30 -17.57
C LEU A 177 2.39 26.92 -17.07
N SER A 178 1.34 26.14 -16.84
CA SER A 178 0.02 26.65 -16.44
C SER A 178 -0.05 26.88 -14.94
N ALA A 179 -0.62 28.02 -14.51
CA ALA A 179 -0.97 28.28 -13.13
C ALA A 179 -2.49 28.33 -12.92
N PHE A 180 -3.09 29.51 -12.89
CA PHE A 180 -4.52 29.72 -12.66
C PHE A 180 -5.04 30.91 -13.49
N THR A 181 -6.36 31.10 -13.54
CA THR A 181 -7.00 32.22 -14.24
C THR A 181 -7.52 33.26 -13.24
N VAL A 182 -7.20 34.54 -13.46
CA VAL A 182 -7.82 35.67 -12.79
C VAL A 182 -9.21 35.88 -13.38
N THR A 183 -10.25 35.67 -12.58
CA THR A 183 -11.65 35.88 -12.99
C THR A 183 -12.10 37.27 -12.59
N THR A 184 -12.89 37.91 -13.45
CA THR A 184 -13.31 39.30 -13.27
C THR A 184 -14.81 39.47 -13.45
N SER A 185 -15.35 40.58 -12.93
CA SER A 185 -16.67 41.07 -13.29
C SER A 185 -16.69 42.58 -13.30
N ASP A 186 -17.52 43.16 -14.15
CA ASP A 186 -17.80 44.59 -14.17
C ASP A 186 -19.32 44.81 -14.29
N SER A 187 -19.84 45.87 -13.67
CA SER A 187 -21.27 46.21 -13.66
C SER A 187 -21.72 47.03 -14.85
N ASN A 188 -20.79 47.66 -15.57
CA ASN A 188 -21.05 48.60 -16.65
C ASN A 188 -20.98 47.92 -18.03
N GLY A 189 -20.26 46.81 -18.12
CA GLY A 189 -20.06 46.00 -19.32
C GLY A 189 -18.74 46.28 -20.04
N ASP A 190 -17.79 46.94 -19.37
CA ASP A 190 -16.59 47.50 -19.99
C ASP A 190 -15.48 46.45 -20.24
N VAL A 191 -14.57 46.77 -21.18
CA VAL A 191 -13.55 45.84 -21.66
C VAL A 191 -12.34 45.83 -20.74
N ILE A 192 -12.16 44.73 -20.00
CA ILE A 192 -11.13 44.62 -18.97
C ILE A 192 -9.76 44.27 -19.56
N SER A 193 -8.77 45.06 -19.18
CA SER A 193 -7.35 44.83 -19.40
C SER A 193 -6.67 44.24 -18.16
N PHE A 194 -5.63 43.43 -18.35
CA PHE A 194 -4.93 42.69 -17.30
C PHE A 194 -3.44 43.06 -17.23
N ALA A 195 -2.89 43.12 -16.02
CA ALA A 195 -1.46 43.31 -15.78
C ALA A 195 -0.97 42.52 -14.55
N LEU A 196 0.34 42.25 -14.49
CA LEU A 196 1.01 41.66 -13.34
C LEU A 196 2.07 42.60 -12.77
N SER A 197 2.14 42.64 -11.44
CA SER A 197 3.21 43.25 -10.65
C SER A 197 3.47 42.39 -9.40
N GLY A 198 4.22 42.90 -8.41
CA GLY A 198 4.71 42.07 -7.30
C GLY A 198 6.06 41.41 -7.60
N VAL A 199 6.60 40.68 -6.63
CA VAL A 199 8.02 40.27 -6.59
C VAL A 199 8.37 39.35 -7.76
N ASP A 200 7.59 38.29 -7.95
CA ASP A 200 7.87 37.25 -8.96
C ASP A 200 7.14 37.47 -10.30
N SER A 201 6.51 38.63 -10.49
CA SER A 201 5.91 39.03 -11.77
C SER A 201 6.89 38.95 -12.95
N SER A 202 8.19 39.13 -12.69
CA SER A 202 9.25 38.93 -13.69
C SER A 202 9.31 37.51 -14.25
N LYS A 203 8.86 36.49 -13.50
CA LYS A 203 8.83 35.06 -13.86
C LYS A 203 7.52 34.60 -14.51
N LEU A 204 6.46 35.42 -14.45
CA LEU A 204 5.10 35.07 -14.87
C LEU A 204 4.62 35.88 -16.08
N ASN A 205 3.63 35.37 -16.81
CA ASN A 205 2.84 36.09 -17.81
C ASN A 205 1.36 36.10 -17.38
N ILE A 206 0.58 37.05 -17.89
CA ILE A 206 -0.89 37.00 -17.93
C ILE A 206 -1.34 37.30 -19.36
N ASP A 207 -2.38 36.61 -19.84
CA ASP A 207 -2.97 36.88 -21.16
C ASP A 207 -4.20 37.81 -21.07
N SER A 208 -4.78 38.16 -22.23
CA SER A 208 -6.00 38.98 -22.31
C SER A 208 -7.27 38.27 -21.80
N SER A 209 -7.16 37.01 -21.39
CA SER A 209 -8.23 36.17 -20.83
C SER A 209 -8.06 35.97 -19.32
N GLY A 210 -7.05 36.62 -18.71
CA GLY A 210 -6.70 36.48 -17.30
C GLY A 210 -5.88 35.23 -16.94
N VAL A 211 -5.46 34.41 -17.91
CA VAL A 211 -4.72 33.16 -17.66
C VAL A 211 -3.28 33.47 -17.29
N ILE A 212 -2.85 33.04 -16.11
CA ILE A 212 -1.48 33.19 -15.62
C ILE A 212 -0.65 31.94 -15.96
N THR A 213 0.55 32.17 -16.48
CA THR A 213 1.52 31.12 -16.84
C THR A 213 2.93 31.49 -16.39
N PHE A 214 3.79 30.50 -16.18
CA PHE A 214 5.23 30.72 -15.98
C PHE A 214 5.94 30.99 -17.32
N LYS A 215 7.07 31.72 -17.28
CA LYS A 215 7.93 31.98 -18.45
C LYS A 215 8.93 30.87 -18.74
N SER A 216 9.27 30.08 -17.72
CA SER A 216 10.03 28.83 -17.78
C SER A 216 9.23 27.80 -16.99
N VAL A 217 9.39 26.50 -17.28
CA VAL A 217 8.84 25.50 -16.35
C VAL A 217 9.48 25.69 -14.97
N PRO A 218 8.69 25.69 -13.88
CA PRO A 218 9.26 25.62 -12.55
C PRO A 218 9.82 24.22 -12.30
N ASP A 219 10.83 24.19 -11.44
CA ASP A 219 11.65 23.04 -11.02
C ASP A 219 11.71 23.14 -9.49
N TYR A 220 11.27 22.11 -8.78
CA TYR A 220 11.08 22.15 -7.32
C TYR A 220 12.41 22.05 -6.56
N GLU A 221 13.40 21.32 -7.10
CA GLU A 221 14.76 21.22 -6.55
C GLU A 221 15.60 22.47 -6.82
N ALA A 222 15.32 23.19 -7.92
CA ALA A 222 16.01 24.42 -8.33
C ALA A 222 15.06 25.66 -8.33
N PRO A 223 14.47 26.03 -7.18
CA PRO A 223 13.46 27.08 -7.08
C PRO A 223 14.00 28.45 -7.52
N THR A 224 13.36 29.02 -8.55
CA THR A 224 13.76 30.31 -9.15
C THR A 224 12.94 31.51 -8.67
N ASP A 225 12.04 31.34 -7.71
CA ASP A 225 11.32 32.44 -7.05
C ASP A 225 12.26 33.36 -6.25
N SER A 226 11.73 34.50 -5.79
CA SER A 226 12.44 35.55 -5.06
C SER A 226 12.61 35.25 -3.57
N GLY A 227 12.87 33.99 -3.24
CA GLY A 227 13.21 33.49 -1.91
C GLY A 227 13.86 32.10 -1.92
N SER A 228 13.91 31.44 -3.08
CA SER A 228 14.21 30.01 -3.26
C SER A 228 13.38 29.11 -2.33
N ASN A 229 12.08 29.39 -2.24
CA ASN A 229 11.15 28.76 -1.30
C ASN A 229 9.95 28.06 -1.97
N ASN A 230 9.92 27.99 -3.30
CA ASN A 230 8.82 27.44 -4.13
C ASN A 230 7.47 28.18 -4.00
N ILE A 231 7.47 29.44 -3.55
CA ILE A 231 6.27 30.30 -3.48
C ILE A 231 6.53 31.56 -4.31
N TYR A 232 5.74 31.74 -5.38
CA TYR A 232 5.83 32.89 -6.27
C TYR A 232 4.83 33.97 -5.79
N ASP A 233 5.33 35.13 -5.38
CA ASP A 233 4.53 36.26 -4.87
C ASP A 233 4.19 37.26 -5.99
N LEU A 234 2.89 37.42 -6.28
CA LEU A 234 2.40 38.28 -7.36
C LEU A 234 1.20 39.15 -6.97
N ILE A 235 0.98 40.20 -7.76
CA ILE A 235 -0.17 41.09 -7.69
C ILE A 235 -0.78 41.15 -9.09
N ALA A 236 -2.03 40.73 -9.23
CA ALA A 236 -2.79 40.91 -10.46
C ALA A 236 -3.57 42.22 -10.40
N SER A 237 -3.53 42.98 -11.48
CA SER A 237 -4.21 44.26 -11.65
C SER A 237 -5.13 44.21 -12.85
N ILE A 238 -6.34 44.76 -12.71
CA ILE A 238 -7.35 44.83 -13.79
C ILE A 238 -7.88 46.26 -13.95
N SER A 239 -8.13 46.68 -15.18
CA SER A 239 -8.61 48.04 -15.50
C SER A 239 -9.57 48.06 -16.69
N ASP A 240 -10.62 48.87 -16.56
CA ASP A 240 -11.59 49.28 -17.59
C ASP A 240 -11.08 50.43 -18.49
N GLY A 241 -9.90 51.01 -18.18
CA GLY A 241 -9.34 52.19 -18.83
C GLY A 241 -9.62 53.53 -18.12
N ILE A 242 -10.36 53.51 -17.00
CA ILE A 242 -10.68 54.67 -16.15
C ILE A 242 -10.16 54.46 -14.73
N GLU A 243 -10.53 53.33 -14.11
CA GLU A 243 -10.16 52.93 -12.75
C GLU A 243 -9.26 51.66 -12.78
N THR A 244 -8.74 51.24 -11.64
CA THR A 244 -7.91 50.01 -11.55
C THR A 244 -8.07 49.32 -10.20
N THR A 245 -8.41 48.03 -10.24
CA THR A 245 -8.48 47.15 -9.06
C THR A 245 -7.26 46.22 -9.05
N SER A 246 -6.74 45.87 -7.87
CA SER A 246 -5.60 44.94 -7.73
C SER A 246 -5.77 44.01 -6.54
N LYS A 247 -5.23 42.79 -6.65
CA LYS A 247 -5.32 41.74 -5.62
C LYS A 247 -4.03 40.92 -5.61
N ASN A 248 -3.52 40.64 -4.41
CA ASN A 248 -2.34 39.79 -4.24
C ASN A 248 -2.74 38.32 -4.41
N PHE A 249 -1.83 37.53 -5.00
CA PHE A 249 -1.96 36.08 -5.15
C PHE A 249 -0.62 35.40 -4.87
N THR A 250 -0.68 34.13 -4.44
CA THR A 250 0.49 33.25 -4.30
C THR A 250 0.33 32.01 -5.17
N ILE A 251 1.43 31.52 -5.73
CA ILE A 251 1.49 30.21 -6.39
C ILE A 251 2.58 29.37 -5.71
N THR A 252 2.18 28.31 -5.00
CA THR A 252 3.09 27.30 -4.47
C THR A 252 3.37 26.25 -5.55
N VAL A 253 4.65 26.03 -5.86
CA VAL A 253 5.11 24.90 -6.68
C VAL A 253 5.29 23.67 -5.79
N THR A 254 4.89 22.50 -6.29
CA THR A 254 5.08 21.20 -5.62
C THR A 254 5.78 20.22 -6.55
N ASP A 255 6.77 19.51 -6.00
CA ASP A 255 7.40 18.27 -6.50
C ASP A 255 6.47 17.41 -7.37
N GLN A 256 6.95 17.05 -8.56
CA GLN A 256 6.38 16.03 -9.42
C GLN A 256 7.17 14.72 -9.23
N ALA A 257 6.75 13.94 -8.24
CA ALA A 257 7.32 12.63 -7.94
C ALA A 257 7.56 11.82 -9.23
N VAL A 258 8.84 11.56 -9.52
CA VAL A 258 9.32 10.93 -10.76
C VAL A 258 8.50 9.67 -11.05
N GLU A 259 8.02 9.51 -12.30
CA GLU A 259 7.22 8.35 -12.69
C GLU A 259 8.07 7.08 -12.76
N VAL A 260 8.32 6.48 -11.58
CA VAL A 260 9.01 5.19 -11.44
C VAL A 260 8.18 4.12 -12.14
N ASN A 261 8.72 3.60 -13.24
CA ASN A 261 8.11 2.46 -13.93
C ASN A 261 8.34 1.18 -13.13
N TYR A 262 7.47 0.92 -12.15
CA TYR A 262 7.46 -0.30 -11.34
C TYR A 262 7.30 -1.60 -12.14
N TYR A 263 6.94 -1.52 -13.43
CA TYR A 263 6.83 -2.67 -14.33
C TYR A 263 8.02 -2.81 -15.30
N ALA A 264 9.08 -2.01 -15.14
CA ALA A 264 10.31 -2.15 -15.90
C ALA A 264 11.01 -3.48 -15.57
N THR A 265 11.60 -4.10 -16.60
CA THR A 265 12.59 -5.17 -16.38
C THR A 265 13.81 -4.56 -15.67
N PRO A 266 14.23 -5.08 -14.51
CA PRO A 266 15.42 -4.57 -13.82
C PRO A 266 16.69 -4.83 -14.66
N GLN A 267 17.73 -4.07 -14.37
CA GLN A 267 19.06 -4.32 -14.95
C GLN A 267 19.62 -5.64 -14.40
N SER A 268 20.60 -6.24 -15.10
CA SER A 268 21.34 -7.37 -14.54
C SER A 268 22.15 -6.91 -13.34
N ASP A 269 21.96 -7.60 -12.22
CA ASP A 269 22.73 -7.43 -11.02
C ASP A 269 24.21 -7.85 -11.26
N PRO A 270 25.21 -7.01 -10.91
CA PRO A 270 26.62 -7.28 -11.19
C PRO A 270 27.25 -8.31 -10.23
N GLU A 271 26.60 -8.61 -9.10
CA GLU A 271 27.03 -9.62 -8.13
C GLU A 271 26.12 -10.86 -8.15
N HIS A 272 25.27 -10.98 -9.17
CA HIS A 272 24.58 -12.23 -9.45
C HIS A 272 25.59 -13.34 -9.82
N ILE A 273 25.55 -14.42 -9.05
CA ILE A 273 26.23 -15.69 -9.34
C ILE A 273 25.16 -16.69 -9.79
N PRO A 274 25.16 -17.14 -11.06
CA PRO A 274 24.13 -18.04 -11.61
C PRO A 274 24.31 -19.53 -11.22
N GLY A 275 25.13 -19.79 -10.20
CA GLY A 275 25.65 -21.10 -9.83
C GLY A 275 26.61 -21.68 -10.87
N THR A 276 27.23 -22.82 -10.56
CA THR A 276 28.08 -23.58 -11.50
C THR A 276 28.00 -25.05 -11.14
N PHE A 277 27.41 -25.84 -12.03
CA PHE A 277 26.96 -27.21 -11.78
C PHE A 277 27.49 -28.17 -12.85
N ASN A 278 27.68 -29.46 -12.53
CA ASN A 278 27.92 -30.51 -13.53
C ASN A 278 26.59 -31.19 -13.93
N PRO A 279 26.46 -31.94 -15.04
CA PRO A 279 25.18 -32.58 -15.38
C PRO A 279 24.62 -33.51 -14.30
N LYS A 280 25.48 -34.18 -13.51
CA LYS A 280 25.04 -34.97 -12.33
C LYS A 280 24.33 -34.13 -11.24
N ASN A 281 24.49 -32.81 -11.24
CA ASN A 281 23.90 -31.88 -10.30
C ASN A 281 22.56 -31.33 -10.76
N CYS A 282 22.13 -31.63 -11.99
CA CYS A 282 20.90 -31.09 -12.54
C CYS A 282 19.92 -32.18 -12.99
N TRP A 283 18.65 -31.80 -13.08
CA TRP A 283 17.57 -32.59 -13.64
C TRP A 283 16.71 -31.72 -14.57
N TYR A 284 15.88 -32.37 -15.37
CA TYR A 284 14.90 -31.71 -16.24
C TYR A 284 13.53 -32.40 -16.12
N ASP A 285 12.46 -31.63 -16.29
CA ASP A 285 11.13 -32.23 -16.44
C ASP A 285 10.93 -32.77 -17.86
N SER A 286 10.32 -33.94 -17.96
CA SER A 286 9.76 -34.45 -19.20
C SER A 286 8.42 -35.14 -18.95
N GLY A 287 7.36 -34.33 -18.82
CA GLY A 287 5.97 -34.79 -18.73
C GLY A 287 5.43 -34.90 -17.31
N GLY A 288 5.93 -34.08 -16.39
CA GLY A 288 5.62 -34.19 -14.95
C GLY A 288 6.46 -35.25 -14.22
N GLN A 289 7.49 -35.80 -14.89
CA GLN A 289 8.49 -36.67 -14.29
C GLN A 289 9.86 -35.99 -14.41
N LYS A 290 10.58 -35.90 -13.29
CA LYS A 290 11.94 -35.39 -13.21
C LYS A 290 12.95 -36.46 -13.59
N TRP A 291 13.92 -36.11 -14.44
CA TRP A 291 14.98 -37.00 -14.90
C TRP A 291 16.34 -36.40 -14.60
N LEU A 292 17.22 -37.16 -13.93
CA LEU A 292 18.60 -36.74 -13.71
C LEU A 292 19.30 -36.53 -15.06
N TRP A 293 20.06 -35.44 -15.19
CA TRP A 293 20.74 -35.08 -16.43
C TRP A 293 22.07 -35.84 -16.61
N THR A 294 22.01 -37.15 -16.43
CA THR A 294 23.08 -38.13 -16.74
C THR A 294 22.63 -39.14 -17.79
N ALA A 295 21.47 -38.89 -18.42
CA ALA A 295 20.78 -39.79 -19.33
C ALA A 295 21.65 -40.31 -20.50
N PRO A 296 21.41 -41.55 -20.98
CA PRO A 296 22.11 -42.11 -22.14
C PRO A 296 21.95 -41.21 -23.37
N GLY A 297 23.07 -40.79 -23.96
CA GLY A 297 23.10 -39.94 -25.16
C GLY A 297 23.85 -38.62 -25.00
N LEU A 298 24.25 -38.22 -23.78
CA LEU A 298 25.15 -37.08 -23.61
C LEU A 298 26.48 -37.32 -24.34
N THR A 299 26.92 -36.32 -25.09
CA THR A 299 28.28 -36.27 -25.65
C THR A 299 29.31 -36.10 -24.54
N ASP A 300 30.56 -36.51 -24.78
CA ASP A 300 31.62 -36.37 -23.78
C ASP A 300 31.97 -34.90 -23.49
N ALA A 301 31.74 -34.01 -24.47
CA ALA A 301 31.78 -32.57 -24.25
C ALA A 301 30.73 -32.08 -23.25
N GLN A 302 29.49 -32.59 -23.32
CA GLN A 302 28.44 -32.25 -22.35
C GLN A 302 28.75 -32.81 -20.95
N LYS A 303 29.27 -34.04 -20.84
CA LYS A 303 29.67 -34.64 -19.54
C LYS A 303 30.79 -33.84 -18.85
N ALA A 304 31.73 -33.32 -19.64
CA ALA A 304 32.87 -32.54 -19.17
C ALA A 304 32.53 -31.08 -18.82
N ALA A 305 31.45 -30.54 -19.39
CA ALA A 305 31.05 -29.14 -19.22
C ALA A 305 30.44 -28.84 -17.84
N THR A 306 30.28 -27.54 -17.59
CA THR A 306 29.56 -26.96 -16.45
C THR A 306 28.44 -26.06 -16.93
N TYR A 307 27.43 -25.89 -16.08
CA TYR A 307 26.12 -25.33 -16.44
C TYR A 307 25.57 -24.45 -15.31
N THR A 308 24.61 -23.58 -15.64
CA THR A 308 23.98 -22.63 -14.70
C THR A 308 22.53 -23.00 -14.38
N GLN A 309 21.99 -22.43 -13.30
CA GLN A 309 20.59 -22.62 -12.92
C GLN A 309 19.65 -22.15 -14.05
N GLY A 310 18.60 -22.93 -14.34
CA GLY A 310 17.58 -22.59 -15.35
C GLY A 310 18.03 -22.66 -16.82
N GLN A 311 19.26 -23.09 -17.11
CA GLN A 311 19.81 -23.08 -18.47
C GLN A 311 18.99 -23.97 -19.44
N SER A 312 18.77 -23.48 -20.66
CA SER A 312 18.08 -24.26 -21.70
C SER A 312 19.07 -25.17 -22.44
N VAL A 313 18.74 -26.46 -22.57
CA VAL A 313 19.61 -27.51 -23.10
C VAL A 313 18.85 -28.46 -24.04
N GLN A 314 19.55 -28.97 -25.05
CA GLN A 314 19.00 -29.90 -26.04
C GLN A 314 19.11 -31.35 -25.56
N ILE A 315 17.96 -32.03 -25.41
CA ILE A 315 17.84 -33.44 -25.05
C ILE A 315 16.83 -34.08 -26.00
N GLY A 316 17.21 -35.17 -26.68
CA GLY A 316 16.34 -35.88 -27.63
C GLY A 316 15.88 -35.06 -28.85
N GLY A 317 16.45 -33.87 -29.10
CA GLY A 317 15.98 -32.92 -30.12
C GLY A 317 15.00 -31.85 -29.62
N GLN A 318 14.69 -31.84 -28.31
CA GLN A 318 13.84 -30.83 -27.66
C GLN A 318 14.66 -29.96 -26.70
N ASN A 319 14.23 -28.71 -26.53
CA ASN A 319 14.78 -27.83 -25.48
C ASN A 319 14.08 -28.13 -24.16
N HIS A 320 14.86 -28.45 -23.14
CA HIS A 320 14.41 -28.50 -21.74
C HIS A 320 15.21 -27.46 -20.95
N ASN A 321 14.60 -26.84 -19.95
CA ASN A 321 15.34 -26.04 -18.97
C ASN A 321 15.74 -26.96 -17.81
N ILE A 322 17.01 -26.90 -17.39
CA ILE A 322 17.51 -27.67 -16.26
C ILE A 322 17.38 -26.92 -14.93
N THR A 323 17.06 -27.68 -13.88
CA THR A 323 17.13 -27.25 -12.49
C THR A 323 18.31 -27.96 -11.84
N CYS A 324 19.17 -27.24 -11.13
CA CYS A 324 20.40 -27.75 -10.53
C CYS A 324 20.42 -27.58 -8.99
N TRP A 325 21.01 -28.55 -8.29
CA TRP A 325 21.14 -28.63 -6.84
C TRP A 325 22.48 -29.28 -6.42
N GLY A 326 22.79 -29.26 -5.13
CA GLY A 326 23.90 -30.04 -4.56
C GLY A 326 23.78 -31.55 -4.81
N ASP A 327 24.88 -32.27 -4.72
CA ASP A 327 24.84 -33.73 -4.66
C ASP A 327 24.21 -34.20 -3.34
N TRP A 328 24.62 -33.58 -2.23
CA TRP A 328 24.12 -33.88 -0.89
C TRP A 328 23.54 -32.64 -0.22
N GLN A 329 22.63 -32.85 0.72
CA GLN A 329 21.96 -31.80 1.47
C GLN A 329 22.45 -31.81 2.93
N LEU A 330 22.84 -30.65 3.46
CA LEU A 330 23.43 -30.48 4.78
C LEU A 330 22.49 -29.67 5.69
N ASN A 331 21.92 -30.35 6.67
CA ASN A 331 21.08 -29.79 7.72
C ASN A 331 21.95 -29.29 8.89
N PHE A 332 22.40 -28.03 8.82
CA PHE A 332 23.12 -27.37 9.91
C PHE A 332 22.14 -26.90 10.99
N GLY A 333 22.33 -27.35 12.23
CA GLY A 333 21.54 -26.93 13.39
C GLY A 333 22.39 -26.43 14.56
N ILE A 334 21.81 -25.52 15.35
CA ILE A 334 22.25 -25.28 16.73
C ILE A 334 21.40 -26.15 17.65
N TYR A 335 22.03 -26.99 18.47
CA TYR A 335 21.32 -28.01 19.24
C TYR A 335 20.74 -27.48 20.56
N VAL A 336 20.06 -26.34 20.49
CA VAL A 336 19.22 -25.78 21.57
C VAL A 336 17.82 -26.36 21.57
N SER A 337 17.26 -26.52 22.75
CA SER A 337 15.82 -26.61 23.01
C SER A 337 15.44 -25.44 23.91
N GLY A 338 15.08 -24.33 23.27
CA GLY A 338 14.37 -23.22 23.91
C GLY A 338 12.86 -23.44 23.97
N TRP A 339 12.38 -24.67 24.19
CA TRP A 339 10.96 -24.94 24.43
C TRP A 339 10.64 -24.68 25.91
N ALA A 340 10.71 -23.40 26.28
CA ALA A 340 10.64 -22.93 27.65
C ALA A 340 9.17 -22.83 28.10
N GLY A 341 8.69 -23.55 29.11
CA GLY A 341 9.48 -24.14 30.19
C GLY A 341 9.90 -23.11 31.27
N GLN A 342 9.38 -21.87 31.21
CA GLN A 342 9.65 -20.76 32.15
C GLN A 342 9.86 -21.23 33.60
N ASP A 343 10.86 -20.67 34.30
CA ASP A 343 11.02 -20.89 35.74
C ASP A 343 9.81 -20.40 36.56
N ARG A 344 9.07 -19.44 36.01
CA ARG A 344 7.79 -18.95 36.52
C ARG A 344 6.64 -19.26 35.54
N LYS A 345 6.34 -20.55 35.33
CA LYS A 345 5.13 -20.99 34.59
C LYS A 345 3.84 -20.42 35.19
N ASP A 346 3.87 -20.01 36.44
CA ASP A 346 2.76 -19.47 37.21
C ASP A 346 2.46 -17.98 36.97
N VAL A 347 3.12 -17.28 36.02
CA VAL A 347 2.80 -15.86 35.72
C VAL A 347 2.56 -15.54 34.23
N GLY A 348 2.66 -16.54 33.36
CA GLY A 348 2.49 -16.39 31.90
C GLY A 348 3.65 -15.66 31.21
N LEU A 349 3.66 -15.66 29.87
CA LEU A 349 4.68 -15.00 29.08
C LEU A 349 4.17 -13.69 28.45
N TYR A 350 4.64 -12.58 28.99
CA TYR A 350 4.36 -11.22 28.49
C TYR A 350 5.50 -10.68 27.62
N GLY A 351 6.57 -11.44 27.41
CA GLY A 351 7.64 -11.09 26.47
C GLY A 351 8.93 -11.87 26.67
N ILE A 352 9.85 -11.69 25.73
CA ILE A 352 11.23 -12.22 25.77
C ILE A 352 12.22 -11.18 25.23
N SER A 353 13.48 -11.25 25.69
CA SER A 353 14.58 -10.45 25.15
C SER A 353 15.89 -11.21 25.15
N PHE A 354 16.79 -10.78 24.29
CA PHE A 354 18.11 -11.37 24.04
C PHE A 354 19.11 -10.27 23.64
N TYR A 355 20.39 -10.56 23.78
CA TYR A 355 21.47 -9.84 23.09
C TYR A 355 22.17 -10.83 22.15
N THR A 356 21.79 -10.85 20.88
CA THR A 356 22.33 -11.79 19.87
C THR A 356 23.52 -11.17 19.16
N ARG A 357 24.58 -11.96 18.96
CA ARG A 357 25.80 -11.52 18.28
C ARG A 357 25.57 -11.30 16.79
N ILE A 358 26.08 -10.19 16.27
CA ILE A 358 26.12 -9.88 14.84
C ILE A 358 27.53 -10.18 14.30
N TYR A 359 27.60 -10.86 13.17
CA TYR A 359 28.84 -11.23 12.46
C TYR A 359 28.51 -11.65 11.03
N ARG A 360 29.48 -11.59 10.10
CA ARG A 360 29.30 -12.05 8.72
C ARG A 360 29.13 -13.58 8.68
N GLU A 361 27.88 -14.06 8.62
CA GLU A 361 27.58 -15.50 8.61
C GLU A 361 28.01 -16.18 7.30
N LEU A 362 27.89 -15.52 6.14
CA LEU A 362 28.14 -16.11 4.83
C LEU A 362 28.93 -15.17 3.90
N ASP A 363 29.63 -15.74 2.92
CA ASP A 363 30.24 -14.98 1.82
C ASP A 363 29.24 -14.61 0.73
N LEU A 364 28.31 -15.52 0.45
CA LEU A 364 27.27 -15.43 -0.56
C LEU A 364 25.92 -15.73 0.10
N ILE A 365 25.00 -14.77 0.03
CA ILE A 365 23.64 -14.90 0.55
C ILE A 365 22.86 -15.87 -0.36
N PRO A 366 22.18 -16.88 0.20
CA PRO A 366 21.42 -17.85 -0.59
C PRO A 366 20.09 -17.29 -1.12
N VAL A 367 19.54 -17.97 -2.13
CA VAL A 367 18.18 -17.73 -2.65
C VAL A 367 17.10 -18.07 -1.62
N GLY A 368 17.38 -19.01 -0.72
CA GLY A 368 16.53 -19.38 0.40
C GLY A 368 16.91 -18.66 1.70
N GLN A 369 16.22 -18.98 2.79
CA GLN A 369 16.42 -18.33 4.08
C GLN A 369 17.65 -18.88 4.83
N ALA A 370 18.37 -18.02 5.53
CA ALA A 370 19.46 -18.37 6.43
C ALA A 370 19.44 -17.50 7.69
N GLY A 371 19.92 -18.06 8.81
CA GLY A 371 19.86 -17.46 10.13
C GLY A 371 20.14 -18.49 11.22
N ILE A 372 21.06 -18.19 12.14
CA ILE A 372 21.43 -19.11 13.23
C ILE A 372 20.59 -18.89 14.51
N TRP A 373 19.88 -17.77 14.65
CA TRP A 373 18.97 -17.51 15.76
C TRP A 373 17.64 -16.92 15.29
N GLY A 374 16.56 -17.67 15.47
CA GLY A 374 15.18 -17.20 15.38
C GLY A 374 14.39 -17.55 16.64
N GLN A 375 13.37 -16.75 16.95
CA GLN A 375 12.40 -17.00 18.02
C GLN A 375 10.96 -16.83 17.55
N TRP A 376 10.05 -17.62 18.13
CA TRP A 376 8.60 -17.57 17.87
C TRP A 376 7.83 -17.54 19.19
N ILE A 377 6.87 -16.63 19.34
CA ILE A 377 5.95 -16.52 20.48
C ILE A 377 4.53 -16.83 20.02
N GLN A 378 3.85 -17.79 20.67
CA GLN A 378 2.52 -18.26 20.27
C GLN A 378 1.57 -18.39 21.48
N PRO A 379 0.23 -18.25 21.29
CA PRO A 379 -0.74 -18.45 22.37
C PRO A 379 -0.76 -19.89 22.90
N ASN A 380 -1.24 -20.08 24.14
CA ASN A 380 -1.36 -21.42 24.71
C ASN A 380 -2.40 -22.30 23.97
N GLY A 381 -1.95 -23.45 23.47
CA GLY A 381 -2.78 -24.59 23.05
C GLY A 381 -3.37 -24.55 21.63
N VAL A 382 -2.78 -23.81 20.68
CA VAL A 382 -3.36 -23.66 19.33
C VAL A 382 -2.91 -24.78 18.38
N HIS A 383 -3.83 -25.72 18.09
CA HIS A 383 -3.70 -26.80 17.09
C HIS A 383 -2.53 -27.77 17.40
N PRO A 384 -2.19 -28.77 16.54
CA PRO A 384 -1.02 -29.62 16.75
C PRO A 384 0.28 -28.81 16.76
N HIS A 385 0.43 -27.92 15.77
CA HIS A 385 1.60 -27.05 15.58
C HIS A 385 1.23 -25.74 14.82
N SER A 386 0.00 -25.21 14.93
CA SER A 386 -0.41 -24.09 14.05
C SER A 386 -0.29 -22.69 14.68
N ALA A 387 0.46 -21.85 13.98
CA ALA A 387 0.63 -20.45 14.28
C ALA A 387 -0.56 -19.64 13.71
N PHE A 388 -1.77 -19.77 14.27
CA PHE A 388 -2.85 -18.86 13.88
C PHE A 388 -2.42 -17.40 14.07
N ASN A 389 -1.73 -17.13 15.17
CA ASN A 389 -0.96 -15.91 15.38
C ASN A 389 0.45 -16.28 15.87
N SER A 390 1.47 -15.60 15.34
CA SER A 390 2.89 -15.71 15.69
C SER A 390 3.47 -14.31 15.91
N ILE A 391 4.46 -14.19 16.79
CA ILE A 391 5.36 -13.03 16.89
C ILE A 391 6.79 -13.54 16.82
N GLU A 392 7.59 -12.90 15.98
CA GLU A 392 8.80 -13.51 15.44
C GLU A 392 9.97 -12.54 15.38
N GLY A 393 11.16 -13.10 15.39
CA GLY A 393 12.33 -12.38 14.94
C GLY A 393 13.60 -13.19 15.05
N GLY A 394 14.67 -12.66 14.49
CA GLY A 394 15.93 -13.36 14.39
C GLY A 394 16.95 -12.64 13.52
N VAL A 395 18.16 -13.22 13.46
CA VAL A 395 19.16 -12.85 12.45
C VAL A 395 18.79 -13.54 11.14
N PHE A 396 18.65 -12.78 10.06
CA PHE A 396 17.98 -13.20 8.83
C PHE A 396 18.80 -12.81 7.59
N LEU A 397 18.90 -13.75 6.65
CA LEU A 397 19.58 -13.64 5.36
C LEU A 397 18.76 -14.36 4.29
N ASP A 398 18.20 -13.62 3.34
CA ASP A 398 17.70 -14.10 2.03
C ASP A 398 18.09 -13.02 1.03
N ASP A 399 18.61 -13.41 -0.14
CA ASP A 399 19.06 -12.48 -1.18
C ASP A 399 17.96 -11.50 -1.65
N LYS A 400 16.68 -11.82 -1.38
CA LYS A 400 15.56 -10.91 -1.65
C LYS A 400 15.46 -9.69 -0.72
N MET A 401 16.14 -9.69 0.42
CA MET A 401 16.09 -8.61 1.43
C MET A 401 17.16 -7.52 1.25
N GLY A 402 17.99 -7.62 0.20
CA GLY A 402 19.19 -6.79 0.01
C GLY A 402 20.45 -7.45 0.59
N ARG A 403 21.62 -7.01 0.15
CA ARG A 403 22.90 -7.74 0.33
C ARG A 403 23.83 -7.13 1.36
N SER A 404 23.36 -7.02 2.59
CA SER A 404 24.21 -6.55 3.67
C SER A 404 25.34 -7.54 4.03
N LEU A 405 26.49 -7.00 4.40
CA LEU A 405 27.64 -7.73 4.95
C LEU A 405 27.30 -8.50 6.24
N TYR A 406 26.39 -7.94 7.04
CA TYR A 406 25.86 -8.52 8.26
C TYR A 406 24.43 -9.05 8.05
N PRO A 407 24.03 -10.15 8.74
CA PRO A 407 22.64 -10.59 8.74
C PRO A 407 21.74 -9.49 9.28
N LYS A 408 20.66 -9.17 8.56
CA LYS A 408 19.68 -8.18 9.00
C LYS A 408 18.84 -8.77 10.13
N TYR A 409 18.32 -7.93 11.02
CA TYR A 409 17.41 -8.41 12.06
C TYR A 409 15.96 -8.35 11.58
N MET A 410 15.33 -9.52 11.46
CA MET A 410 13.89 -9.63 11.26
C MET A 410 13.17 -9.39 12.58
N ALA A 411 12.24 -8.43 12.59
CA ALA A 411 11.15 -8.36 13.56
C ALA A 411 9.85 -8.52 12.77
N SER A 412 9.00 -9.46 13.17
CA SER A 412 7.77 -9.79 12.45
C SER A 412 6.64 -10.20 13.39
N GLY A 413 5.43 -10.18 12.85
CA GLY A 413 4.23 -10.74 13.45
C GLY A 413 3.30 -11.18 12.32
N GLN A 414 2.67 -12.33 12.51
CA GLN A 414 1.88 -13.01 11.49
C GLN A 414 0.55 -13.43 12.13
N SER A 415 -0.57 -12.96 11.59
CA SER A 415 -1.90 -13.50 11.87
C SER A 415 -2.37 -14.41 10.72
N HIS A 416 -3.44 -15.19 10.88
CA HIS A 416 -4.09 -15.89 9.75
C HIS A 416 -3.20 -16.96 9.04
N LEU A 417 -2.39 -17.72 9.79
CA LEU A 417 -1.60 -18.87 9.28
C LEU A 417 -0.65 -18.54 8.10
N TYR A 418 0.34 -17.67 8.32
CA TYR A 418 1.47 -17.42 7.40
C TYR A 418 1.10 -17.19 5.92
N ASN A 419 0.06 -16.41 5.61
CA ASN A 419 -0.28 -15.98 4.24
C ASN A 419 0.13 -14.52 3.97
N SER A 420 -0.11 -14.00 2.77
CA SER A 420 0.20 -12.60 2.38
C SER A 420 -0.63 -11.55 3.14
N ASN A 421 -1.76 -11.98 3.71
CA ASN A 421 -2.61 -11.19 4.60
C ASN A 421 -2.08 -11.14 6.05
N SER A 422 -1.07 -11.95 6.40
CA SER A 422 -0.64 -12.17 7.79
C SER A 422 0.17 -11.03 8.40
N SER A 423 0.97 -10.34 7.59
CA SER A 423 2.11 -9.56 8.07
C SER A 423 1.90 -8.07 7.92
N GLN A 424 2.62 -7.31 8.75
CA GLN A 424 2.61 -5.84 8.77
C GLN A 424 2.88 -5.19 7.40
N PHE A 425 3.68 -5.86 6.57
CA PHE A 425 4.23 -5.32 5.33
C PHE A 425 3.68 -6.01 4.08
N GLY A 426 3.24 -7.29 4.17
CA GLY A 426 3.01 -8.19 3.02
C GLY A 426 4.29 -8.58 2.28
N TRP A 427 5.23 -7.63 2.19
CA TRP A 427 6.62 -7.77 1.80
C TRP A 427 7.37 -8.69 2.76
N GLY A 428 8.39 -9.39 2.25
CA GLY A 428 9.12 -10.41 2.99
C GLY A 428 8.73 -11.81 2.53
N PHE A 429 7.82 -12.49 3.22
CA PHE A 429 7.55 -13.92 2.95
C PHE A 429 6.80 -14.22 1.63
N HIS A 430 5.88 -13.36 1.19
CA HIS A 430 4.96 -13.64 0.07
C HIS A 430 5.03 -12.65 -1.11
N GLU A 431 5.90 -11.64 -0.99
CA GLU A 431 6.08 -10.62 -2.02
C GLU A 431 4.76 -9.98 -2.52
N LYS A 432 3.91 -9.48 -1.59
CA LYS A 432 2.67 -8.73 -1.91
C LYS A 432 2.58 -7.40 -1.17
N ARG A 433 1.96 -6.38 -1.78
CA ARG A 433 1.53 -5.14 -1.12
C ARG A 433 0.21 -5.35 -0.38
N VAL A 434 0.18 -5.07 0.92
CA VAL A 434 -1.03 -5.12 1.75
C VAL A 434 -1.86 -3.85 1.62
N SER A 435 -3.19 -3.96 1.72
CA SER A 435 -4.07 -2.80 1.85
C SER A 435 -4.13 -2.34 3.33
N CYS A 436 -4.72 -1.17 3.57
CA CYS A 436 -5.07 -0.65 4.90
C CYS A 436 -5.93 -1.64 5.73
N ASP A 437 -6.57 -2.61 5.07
CA ASP A 437 -7.28 -3.70 5.72
C ASP A 437 -6.35 -4.61 6.53
N TYR A 438 -5.09 -4.78 6.12
CA TYR A 438 -4.13 -5.70 6.73
C TYR A 438 -2.92 -4.99 7.37
N GLN A 439 -2.80 -3.68 7.17
CA GLN A 439 -1.89 -2.85 7.96
C GLN A 439 -2.38 -2.76 9.43
N ASN A 440 -1.67 -3.43 10.34
CA ASN A 440 -2.04 -3.54 11.76
C ASN A 440 -0.88 -3.20 12.74
N GLY A 441 0.19 -2.57 12.25
CA GLY A 441 1.34 -2.14 13.06
C GLY A 441 1.35 -0.62 13.31
N ILE A 442 1.82 -0.19 14.49
CA ILE A 442 2.03 1.22 14.84
C ILE A 442 3.48 1.46 15.22
N HIS A 443 4.10 2.46 14.59
CA HIS A 443 5.47 2.87 14.89
C HIS A 443 5.50 3.74 16.14
N LEU A 444 6.57 3.60 16.93
CA LEU A 444 6.77 4.26 18.22
C LEU A 444 8.07 5.07 18.28
N ALA A 445 9.12 4.67 17.56
CA ALA A 445 10.37 5.44 17.52
C ALA A 445 10.24 6.72 16.68
N ASN A 446 10.72 7.85 17.20
CA ASN A 446 10.93 9.07 16.43
C ASN A 446 12.30 9.12 15.72
N LYS A 447 13.33 8.43 16.24
CA LYS A 447 14.73 8.52 15.74
C LYS A 447 15.20 7.35 14.88
N LEU A 448 14.36 6.34 14.66
CA LEU A 448 14.71 5.13 13.91
C LEU A 448 13.59 4.85 12.89
N ILE A 449 13.97 4.70 11.62
CA ILE A 449 13.09 4.12 10.59
C ILE A 449 12.97 2.62 10.87
N TYR A 450 11.76 2.08 10.80
CA TYR A 450 11.51 0.64 10.84
C TYR A 450 11.12 0.16 9.43
N PRO A 451 12.09 -0.28 8.62
CA PRO A 451 11.85 -0.57 7.21
C PRO A 451 11.37 -2.01 7.00
N PRO A 452 10.69 -2.28 5.87
CA PRO A 452 10.24 -3.61 5.53
C PRO A 452 11.34 -4.56 5.03
N ASN A 453 12.47 -4.06 4.54
CA ASN A 453 13.64 -4.88 4.17
C ASN A 453 14.56 -5.21 5.36
N LEU A 454 13.97 -5.26 6.57
CA LEU A 454 14.58 -5.63 7.84
C LEU A 454 15.60 -4.62 8.38
N ILE A 455 15.94 -4.72 9.67
CA ILE A 455 16.86 -3.78 10.33
C ILE A 455 18.30 -4.16 9.94
N SER A 456 18.98 -3.24 9.26
CA SER A 456 20.38 -3.41 8.84
C SER A 456 21.35 -2.88 9.90
N PHE A 457 22.59 -3.36 9.88
CA PHE A 457 23.67 -2.95 10.78
C PHE A 457 24.79 -2.27 10.00
N ASP A 458 25.38 -1.21 10.56
CA ASP A 458 26.47 -0.43 9.94
C ASP A 458 27.63 -1.34 9.52
N GLU A 459 27.96 -1.36 8.24
CA GLU A 459 28.97 -2.28 7.71
C GLU A 459 30.41 -1.81 7.97
N ASN A 460 30.55 -0.54 8.33
CA ASN A 460 31.81 0.15 8.57
C ASN A 460 32.25 0.08 10.04
N GLN A 461 31.40 -0.47 10.92
CA GLN A 461 31.70 -0.61 12.36
C GLN A 461 32.78 -1.68 12.64
N ASP A 462 33.55 -1.50 13.72
CA ASP A 462 34.48 -2.53 14.19
C ASP A 462 33.71 -3.78 14.65
N SER A 463 33.96 -4.91 13.97
CA SER A 463 33.39 -6.21 14.30
C SER A 463 33.70 -6.72 15.72
N TYR A 464 34.78 -6.23 16.35
CA TYR A 464 35.41 -6.79 17.56
C TYR A 464 35.59 -8.32 17.51
N SER A 465 35.78 -8.89 16.31
CA SER A 465 35.70 -10.34 16.05
C SER A 465 36.61 -11.20 16.94
N THR A 466 37.83 -10.72 17.24
CA THR A 466 38.81 -11.38 18.13
C THR A 466 38.65 -10.99 19.61
N SER A 467 37.68 -10.13 19.94
CA SER A 467 37.47 -9.50 21.25
C SER A 467 36.01 -9.57 21.69
N GLY A 468 35.37 -10.73 21.47
CA GLY A 468 34.01 -11.05 21.92
C GLY A 468 32.88 -10.73 20.93
N GLY A 469 33.13 -9.86 19.94
CA GLY A 469 32.15 -9.46 18.92
C GLY A 469 31.18 -8.36 19.35
N ILE A 470 30.34 -7.94 18.41
CA ILE A 470 29.24 -6.98 18.57
C ILE A 470 27.89 -7.68 18.78
N PHE A 471 27.00 -7.08 19.57
CA PHE A 471 25.71 -7.64 19.97
C PHE A 471 24.56 -6.67 19.73
N PHE A 472 23.48 -7.14 19.14
CA PHE A 472 22.21 -6.42 19.07
C PHE A 472 21.29 -6.90 20.19
N GLY A 473 20.88 -5.98 21.07
CA GLY A 473 19.82 -6.23 22.03
C GLY A 473 18.46 -6.11 21.36
N HIS A 474 17.60 -7.12 21.55
CA HIS A 474 16.27 -7.16 20.96
C HIS A 474 15.27 -7.83 21.89
N GLY A 475 13.98 -7.52 21.71
CA GLY A 475 12.92 -8.19 22.45
C GLY A 475 11.52 -7.85 21.97
N TRP A 476 10.60 -8.78 22.18
CA TRP A 476 9.17 -8.59 21.96
C TRP A 476 8.46 -8.66 23.30
N ILE A 477 7.80 -7.56 23.69
CA ILE A 477 7.18 -7.42 25.02
C ILE A 477 5.79 -6.80 24.88
N ALA A 478 4.78 -7.44 25.46
CA ALA A 478 3.42 -6.93 25.54
C ALA A 478 3.32 -5.73 26.49
N LEU A 479 2.81 -4.61 25.98
CA LEU A 479 2.52 -3.41 26.75
C LEU A 479 1.01 -3.13 26.79
N PRO A 480 0.50 -2.44 27.84
CA PRO A 480 -0.91 -2.11 28.01
C PRO A 480 -1.35 -0.83 27.25
N ILE A 481 -0.74 -0.54 26.08
CA ILE A 481 -0.91 0.72 25.34
C ILE A 481 -2.37 0.94 24.92
N ILE A 482 -2.94 -0.03 24.20
CA ILE A 482 -4.29 0.09 23.63
C ILE A 482 -5.26 -0.77 24.45
N GLY A 483 -6.10 -0.15 25.29
CA GLY A 483 -7.14 -0.82 26.07
C GLY A 483 -6.61 -1.89 27.04
N GLY A 484 -5.47 -1.63 27.67
CA GLY A 484 -4.94 -2.47 28.74
C GLY A 484 -5.79 -2.43 30.02
N LYS A 485 -5.57 -3.37 30.92
CA LYS A 485 -6.15 -3.37 32.28
C LYS A 485 -5.14 -4.01 33.23
N ALA A 486 -5.23 -3.70 34.52
CA ALA A 486 -4.43 -4.42 35.51
C ALA A 486 -4.81 -5.90 35.50
N ARG A 487 -3.82 -6.79 35.42
CA ARG A 487 -4.01 -8.24 35.39
C ARG A 487 -3.64 -8.86 36.74
N SER A 488 -4.64 -9.38 37.44
CA SER A 488 -4.48 -10.24 38.62
C SER A 488 -4.20 -11.69 38.24
N ASP A 489 -4.75 -12.14 37.10
CA ASP A 489 -4.98 -13.55 36.87
C ASP A 489 -3.76 -14.20 36.19
N TRP A 490 -3.16 -15.12 36.94
CA TRP A 490 -2.03 -15.96 36.57
C TRP A 490 -2.42 -16.98 35.50
N ALA A 491 -2.64 -16.52 34.26
CA ALA A 491 -2.74 -17.39 33.09
C ALA A 491 -1.41 -18.14 32.91
N THR A 492 -1.36 -19.37 33.44
CA THR A 492 -0.12 -20.15 33.51
C THR A 492 0.39 -20.56 32.12
N ALA A 493 1.66 -20.97 32.02
CA ALA A 493 2.14 -21.72 30.86
C ALA A 493 1.53 -23.14 30.91
N GLY A 494 0.39 -23.30 30.24
CA GLY A 494 -0.57 -24.40 30.45
C GLY A 494 -1.96 -23.94 30.92
N GLY A 495 -2.20 -22.63 31.03
CA GLY A 495 -3.45 -22.02 31.51
C GLY A 495 -4.68 -22.51 30.76
N GLY A 496 -5.72 -22.81 31.53
CA GLY A 496 -6.91 -23.50 31.08
C GLY A 496 -7.87 -22.63 30.26
N GLU A 497 -8.91 -23.27 29.76
CA GLU A 497 -10.03 -22.62 29.07
C GLU A 497 -10.76 -21.58 29.94
N SER A 498 -10.65 -21.72 31.27
CA SER A 498 -11.08 -20.79 32.32
C SER A 498 -10.30 -19.48 32.34
N ASP A 499 -9.02 -19.51 31.98
CA ASP A 499 -8.06 -18.43 32.24
C ASP A 499 -8.02 -17.42 31.06
N LYS A 500 -8.70 -17.78 29.96
CA LYS A 500 -8.84 -16.99 28.73
C LYS A 500 -10.12 -16.16 28.78
N SER A 501 -9.98 -14.84 28.88
CA SER A 501 -11.10 -13.89 28.76
C SER A 501 -10.75 -12.68 27.88
N VAL A 502 -11.76 -12.12 27.21
CA VAL A 502 -11.65 -10.82 26.53
C VAL A 502 -11.67 -9.64 27.49
N ASP A 503 -12.10 -9.87 28.74
CA ASP A 503 -12.21 -8.83 29.77
C ASP A 503 -10.88 -8.54 30.48
N SER A 504 -9.86 -9.39 30.35
CA SER A 504 -8.55 -9.27 31.01
C SER A 504 -7.67 -8.10 30.52
N GLY A 505 -8.25 -7.15 29.77
CA GLY A 505 -7.51 -6.11 29.05
C GLY A 505 -6.75 -6.65 27.85
N LYS A 506 -6.34 -5.75 26.95
CA LYS A 506 -5.66 -6.10 25.70
C LYS A 506 -4.13 -6.07 25.83
N LEU A 507 -3.45 -6.76 24.92
CA LEU A 507 -2.00 -6.80 24.79
C LEU A 507 -1.55 -6.09 23.49
N THR A 508 -0.70 -5.07 23.61
CA THR A 508 -0.05 -4.37 22.47
C THR A 508 1.40 -4.83 22.41
N TRP A 509 1.70 -5.79 21.53
CA TRP A 509 3.02 -6.43 21.48
C TRP A 509 4.03 -5.50 20.83
N THR A 510 5.09 -5.16 21.55
CA THR A 510 6.02 -4.09 21.19
C THR A 510 7.43 -4.65 20.99
N PHE A 511 8.04 -4.33 19.85
CA PHE A 511 9.43 -4.61 19.55
C PHE A 511 10.33 -3.53 20.17
N PHE A 512 11.36 -3.98 20.87
CA PHE A 512 12.40 -3.16 21.48
C PHE A 512 13.75 -3.48 20.84
N ALA A 513 14.55 -2.44 20.64
CA ALA A 513 15.91 -2.52 20.13
C ALA A 513 16.89 -1.85 21.12
N ASP A 514 18.10 -2.41 21.26
CA ASP A 514 19.20 -1.85 22.02
C ASP A 514 20.52 -2.03 21.26
N ALA A 515 21.07 -0.89 20.82
CA ALA A 515 22.23 -0.75 19.95
C ALA A 515 23.11 0.41 20.45
N LYS A 516 24.32 0.57 19.90
CA LYS A 516 25.23 1.68 20.28
C LYS A 516 24.66 3.06 19.92
N ASN A 517 23.83 3.15 18.87
CA ASN A 517 23.24 4.38 18.34
C ASN A 517 21.71 4.52 18.57
N PHE A 518 21.03 3.52 19.14
CA PHE A 518 19.60 3.58 19.48
C PHE A 518 19.25 2.67 20.68
N SER A 519 18.32 3.08 21.54
CA SER A 519 17.76 2.21 22.59
C SER A 519 16.31 2.55 22.90
N GLY A 520 15.40 1.58 22.88
CA GLY A 520 14.00 1.77 23.28
C GLY A 520 12.97 0.99 22.46
N PRO A 521 11.66 1.27 22.67
CA PRO A 521 10.60 0.71 21.85
C PRO A 521 10.65 1.31 20.43
N VAL A 522 10.48 0.43 19.44
CA VAL A 522 10.56 0.76 18.01
C VAL A 522 9.18 0.73 17.38
N HIS A 523 8.52 -0.44 17.41
CA HIS A 523 7.28 -0.71 16.69
C HIS A 523 6.35 -1.58 17.55
N ALA A 524 5.03 -1.55 17.34
CA ALA A 524 4.10 -2.43 18.06
C ALA A 524 2.89 -2.89 17.23
N TYR A 525 2.46 -4.13 17.45
CA TYR A 525 1.23 -4.68 16.88
C TYR A 525 0.02 -4.33 17.73
N VAL A 526 -0.96 -3.68 17.10
CA VAL A 526 -2.22 -3.31 17.75
C VAL A 526 -2.99 -4.58 18.13
N PRO A 527 -3.75 -4.59 19.23
CA PRO A 527 -4.51 -5.77 19.65
C PRO A 527 -5.48 -6.26 18.57
N GLU A 528 -6.03 -5.35 17.76
CA GLU A 528 -6.94 -5.70 16.67
C GLU A 528 -6.31 -6.58 15.58
N MET A 529 -4.99 -6.54 15.37
CA MET A 529 -4.29 -7.42 14.40
C MET A 529 -4.72 -8.88 14.53
N TRP A 530 -4.67 -9.36 15.77
CA TRP A 530 -4.76 -10.78 16.12
C TRP A 530 -6.18 -11.36 16.03
N TYR A 531 -7.21 -10.52 15.81
CA TYR A 531 -8.60 -10.97 15.75
C TYR A 531 -9.47 -10.23 14.72
N ARG A 532 -8.97 -9.22 14.01
CA ARG A 532 -9.70 -8.53 12.95
C ARG A 532 -9.95 -9.49 11.78
N ARG A 533 -11.18 -9.50 11.25
CA ARG A 533 -11.68 -10.44 10.19
C ARG A 533 -11.58 -11.95 10.50
N TYR A 534 -11.27 -12.38 11.72
CA TYR A 534 -11.09 -13.81 12.04
C TYR A 534 -12.27 -14.72 11.65
N GLN A 535 -13.51 -14.23 11.70
CA GLN A 535 -14.71 -14.99 11.30
C GLN A 535 -14.72 -15.30 9.79
N ASN A 536 -14.21 -14.38 8.96
CA ASN A 536 -14.09 -14.60 7.53
C ASN A 536 -12.96 -15.59 7.24
N PHE A 537 -11.85 -15.50 7.97
CA PHE A 537 -10.74 -16.43 7.84
C PHE A 537 -11.14 -17.86 8.22
N ASN A 538 -11.68 -18.07 9.43
CA ASN A 538 -12.21 -19.37 9.85
C ASN A 538 -13.24 -19.91 8.83
N ALA A 539 -14.07 -19.05 8.25
CA ALA A 539 -15.05 -19.46 7.25
C ALA A 539 -14.43 -19.93 5.93
N LEU A 540 -13.34 -19.31 5.48
CA LEU A 540 -12.63 -19.71 4.26
C LEU A 540 -11.72 -20.92 4.50
N GLU A 541 -11.03 -21.01 5.63
CA GLU A 541 -10.26 -22.18 6.08
C GLU A 541 -11.11 -23.45 6.07
N ILE A 542 -12.30 -23.39 6.69
CA ILE A 542 -13.23 -24.53 6.75
C ILE A 542 -13.90 -24.82 5.40
N LEU A 543 -14.03 -23.83 4.51
CA LEU A 543 -14.50 -24.08 3.14
C LEU A 543 -13.42 -24.82 2.33
N ASP A 544 -12.17 -24.34 2.35
CA ASP A 544 -11.07 -24.87 1.56
C ASP A 544 -10.74 -26.34 1.93
N ASP A 545 -10.44 -26.60 3.20
CA ASP A 545 -10.11 -27.93 3.74
C ASP A 545 -11.23 -28.97 3.53
N SER A 546 -12.49 -28.54 3.37
CA SER A 546 -13.62 -29.46 3.20
C SER A 546 -13.57 -30.31 1.93
N SER A 547 -12.77 -29.94 0.92
CA SER A 547 -12.81 -30.44 -0.48
C SER A 547 -14.20 -30.37 -1.18
N ASN A 548 -15.18 -29.78 -0.50
CA ASN A 548 -16.61 -29.86 -0.80
C ASN A 548 -17.31 -28.51 -0.52
N TRP A 549 -16.58 -27.41 -0.66
CA TRP A 549 -17.04 -26.04 -0.37
C TRP A 549 -18.33 -25.67 -1.13
N ASN A 550 -18.55 -26.28 -2.32
CA ASN A 550 -19.74 -26.09 -3.14
C ASN A 550 -20.76 -27.26 -3.11
N SER A 551 -20.67 -28.16 -2.13
CA SER A 551 -21.55 -29.35 -1.98
C SER A 551 -23.04 -29.06 -1.78
N GLY A 552 -23.45 -27.80 -1.59
CA GLY A 552 -24.85 -27.42 -1.34
C GLY A 552 -25.41 -27.91 0.01
N THR A 553 -24.57 -28.45 0.91
CA THR A 553 -25.01 -28.89 2.24
C THR A 553 -25.52 -27.70 3.07
N THR A 554 -26.37 -27.98 4.07
CA THR A 554 -26.83 -26.95 5.02
C THR A 554 -25.66 -26.25 5.73
N PHE A 555 -24.59 -27.00 6.05
CA PHE A 555 -23.39 -26.44 6.68
C PHE A 555 -22.62 -25.52 5.73
N SER A 556 -22.25 -25.96 4.53
CA SER A 556 -21.50 -25.12 3.59
C SER A 556 -22.31 -23.90 3.14
N SER A 557 -23.64 -24.05 2.98
CA SER A 557 -24.54 -22.93 2.68
C SER A 557 -24.58 -21.89 3.82
N LYS A 558 -24.66 -22.34 5.08
CA LYS A 558 -24.63 -21.44 6.24
C LYS A 558 -23.26 -20.79 6.47
N LEU A 559 -22.18 -21.49 6.13
CA LEU A 559 -20.83 -20.94 6.16
C LEU A 559 -20.62 -19.84 5.10
N LYS A 560 -21.13 -20.06 3.88
CA LYS A 560 -21.21 -19.02 2.83
C LYS A 560 -22.09 -17.84 3.25
N ASP A 561 -23.22 -18.08 3.92
CA ASP A 561 -24.07 -17.00 4.46
C ASP A 561 -23.35 -16.17 5.55
N LEU A 562 -22.56 -16.80 6.42
CA LEU A 562 -21.77 -16.11 7.43
C LEU A 562 -20.69 -15.23 6.77
N TYR A 563 -19.92 -15.78 5.84
CA TYR A 563 -18.90 -15.02 5.08
C TYR A 563 -19.52 -13.85 4.30
N ALA A 564 -20.72 -14.03 3.75
CA ALA A 564 -21.49 -13.01 3.06
C ALA A 564 -22.21 -12.00 4.00
N GLY A 565 -22.09 -12.15 5.32
CA GLY A 565 -22.75 -11.29 6.32
C GLY A 565 -24.29 -11.42 6.35
N ARG A 566 -24.86 -12.47 5.76
CA ARG A 566 -26.31 -12.72 5.70
C ARG A 566 -26.87 -13.34 6.99
N ILE A 567 -25.99 -13.90 7.83
CA ILE A 567 -26.31 -14.37 9.19
C ILE A 567 -25.21 -13.91 10.15
N THR A 568 -25.51 -13.86 11.45
CA THR A 568 -24.51 -13.58 12.48
C THR A 568 -23.73 -14.84 12.86
N ILE A 569 -22.59 -14.66 13.55
CA ILE A 569 -21.87 -15.79 14.16
C ILE A 569 -22.77 -16.59 15.12
N SER A 570 -23.67 -15.93 15.86
CA SER A 570 -24.61 -16.59 16.78
C SER A 570 -25.60 -17.52 16.08
N ASP A 571 -26.00 -17.19 14.86
CA ASP A 571 -26.85 -18.04 14.01
C ASP A 571 -26.07 -19.22 13.41
N PHE A 572 -24.76 -19.06 13.22
CA PHE A 572 -23.89 -20.10 12.65
C PHE A 572 -23.38 -21.12 13.69
N MET A 573 -23.05 -20.69 14.92
CA MET A 573 -22.46 -21.57 15.95
C MET A 573 -23.23 -22.89 16.18
N PRO A 574 -24.58 -22.96 16.15
CA PRO A 574 -25.31 -24.23 16.27
C PRO A 574 -25.04 -25.22 15.12
N HIS A 575 -24.76 -24.73 13.91
CA HIS A 575 -24.38 -25.56 12.76
C HIS A 575 -22.94 -26.08 12.86
N LEU A 576 -22.05 -25.29 13.46
CA LEU A 576 -20.65 -25.67 13.75
C LEU A 576 -20.57 -26.69 14.90
N ALA A 577 -21.27 -26.44 16.02
CA ALA A 577 -21.31 -27.33 17.17
C ALA A 577 -21.96 -28.69 16.88
N ALA A 578 -22.68 -28.82 15.76
CA ALA A 578 -23.23 -30.07 15.27
C ALA A 578 -22.25 -30.91 14.41
N GLN A 579 -21.06 -30.37 14.07
CA GLN A 579 -20.05 -31.12 13.32
C GLN A 579 -19.31 -32.09 14.25
N SER A 580 -19.22 -33.37 13.86
CA SER A 580 -18.57 -34.41 14.66
C SER A 580 -17.06 -34.22 14.87
N TRP A 581 -16.45 -33.31 14.10
CA TRP A 581 -15.04 -32.96 14.15
C TRP A 581 -14.72 -31.72 14.99
N TYR A 582 -15.75 -30.95 15.41
CA TYR A 582 -15.60 -29.68 16.10
C TYR A 582 -15.30 -29.85 17.60
N ALA A 583 -14.43 -28.99 18.12
CA ALA A 583 -14.14 -28.86 19.55
C ALA A 583 -14.23 -27.38 19.96
N ASP A 584 -15.00 -27.06 21.00
CA ASP A 584 -15.01 -25.72 21.58
C ASP A 584 -13.78 -25.53 22.47
N GLY A 585 -12.81 -24.79 21.95
CA GLY A 585 -11.64 -24.36 22.70
C GLY A 585 -10.45 -25.32 22.70
N THR A 586 -9.30 -24.75 23.03
CA THR A 586 -8.00 -25.42 22.93
C THR A 586 -7.87 -26.63 23.86
N GLY A 587 -8.64 -26.68 24.94
CA GLY A 587 -8.64 -27.80 25.89
C GLY A 587 -9.46 -29.03 25.45
N ALA A 588 -10.30 -28.90 24.41
CA ALA A 588 -11.14 -29.98 23.89
C ALA A 588 -10.65 -30.52 22.53
N TYR A 589 -9.69 -29.84 21.89
CA TYR A 589 -9.12 -30.21 20.60
C TYR A 589 -8.15 -31.40 20.70
N SER A 590 -8.07 -32.25 19.67
CA SER A 590 -7.22 -33.45 19.67
C SER A 590 -6.35 -33.55 18.42
N ASN A 591 -5.03 -33.66 18.64
CA ASN A 591 -4.02 -33.54 17.59
C ASN A 591 -3.85 -34.79 16.70
N ASN A 592 -4.56 -35.88 16.99
CA ASN A 592 -4.31 -37.20 16.39
C ASN A 592 -5.11 -37.45 15.10
N GLY A 593 -5.37 -36.41 14.29
CA GLY A 593 -6.11 -36.51 13.02
C GLY A 593 -7.60 -36.86 13.12
N ASN A 594 -8.16 -36.89 14.34
CA ASN A 594 -9.59 -37.15 14.59
C ASN A 594 -10.43 -35.86 14.77
N SER A 595 -9.79 -34.69 14.82
CA SER A 595 -10.43 -33.38 14.85
C SER A 595 -10.23 -32.66 13.52
N GLY A 596 -11.18 -31.80 13.17
CA GLY A 596 -11.16 -31.03 11.92
C GLY A 596 -10.56 -29.62 12.10
N PRO A 597 -10.72 -28.72 11.11
CA PRO A 597 -10.19 -27.36 11.18
C PRO A 597 -10.70 -26.60 12.43
N TYR A 598 -9.78 -25.96 13.16
CA TYR A 598 -10.11 -25.35 14.45
C TYR A 598 -10.74 -23.95 14.30
N TRP A 599 -11.98 -23.80 14.77
CA TRP A 599 -12.63 -22.47 14.80
C TRP A 599 -12.00 -21.58 15.88
N VAL A 600 -11.09 -20.69 15.46
CA VAL A 600 -10.41 -19.75 16.35
C VAL A 600 -11.41 -18.78 16.99
N ARG A 601 -11.24 -18.48 18.28
CA ARG A 601 -12.11 -17.57 19.03
C ARG A 601 -11.28 -16.39 19.53
N LYS A 602 -11.89 -15.19 19.61
CA LYS A 602 -11.20 -13.93 19.96
C LYS A 602 -10.30 -14.02 21.21
N LYS A 603 -10.70 -14.77 22.23
CA LYS A 603 -9.93 -14.95 23.49
C LYS A 603 -8.67 -15.82 23.37
N ASP A 604 -8.58 -16.69 22.37
CA ASP A 604 -7.39 -17.53 22.12
C ASP A 604 -6.23 -16.76 21.46
N THR A 605 -6.47 -15.51 21.05
CA THR A 605 -5.54 -14.71 20.24
C THR A 605 -4.55 -13.92 21.11
N LEU A 606 -3.40 -13.56 20.54
CA LEU A 606 -2.34 -12.76 21.19
C LEU A 606 -2.80 -11.36 21.64
N ALA A 607 -3.99 -10.91 21.25
CA ALA A 607 -4.62 -9.70 21.77
C ALA A 607 -5.06 -9.81 23.24
N PHE A 608 -5.31 -11.01 23.73
CA PHE A 608 -5.89 -11.27 25.06
C PHE A 608 -5.12 -12.35 25.82
N SER A 609 -4.83 -13.48 25.18
CA SER A 609 -3.97 -14.51 25.75
C SER A 609 -2.50 -14.07 25.69
N PRO A 610 -1.73 -14.17 26.80
CA PRO A 610 -0.28 -14.06 26.75
C PRO A 610 0.33 -15.25 25.98
N GLY A 611 1.65 -15.21 25.75
CA GLY A 611 2.37 -16.36 25.19
C GLY A 611 2.22 -17.60 26.10
N GLY A 612 1.97 -18.75 25.50
CA GLY A 612 1.92 -20.05 26.19
C GLY A 612 3.13 -20.94 25.89
N SER A 613 3.69 -20.80 24.69
CA SER A 613 4.90 -21.46 24.22
C SER A 613 5.85 -20.46 23.58
N ILE A 614 7.13 -20.81 23.57
CA ILE A 614 8.10 -20.27 22.63
C ILE A 614 8.85 -21.40 21.93
N SER A 615 9.26 -21.12 20.71
CA SER A 615 10.31 -21.87 20.02
C SER A 615 11.54 -20.98 19.87
N ILE A 616 12.72 -21.59 19.93
CA ILE A 616 14.01 -20.95 19.63
C ILE A 616 14.88 -21.99 18.90
N GLY A 617 15.55 -21.58 17.84
CA GLY A 617 16.44 -22.43 17.06
C GLY A 617 17.20 -21.67 15.97
N ALA A 618 17.83 -22.40 15.06
CA ALA A 618 18.24 -21.83 13.77
C ALA A 618 17.01 -21.70 12.86
N GLU A 619 16.99 -20.66 12.03
CA GLU A 619 15.90 -20.35 11.11
C GLU A 619 16.48 -20.24 9.70
N ARG A 620 16.65 -21.39 9.05
CA ARG A 620 17.47 -21.52 7.86
C ARG A 620 17.18 -22.77 7.04
N ASP A 621 17.30 -22.63 5.74
CA ASP A 621 17.24 -23.73 4.79
C ASP A 621 18.47 -24.64 4.88
N GLN A 622 18.27 -25.90 4.52
CA GLN A 622 19.31 -26.91 4.47
C GLN A 622 20.25 -26.61 3.28
N THR A 623 21.57 -26.54 3.50
CA THR A 623 22.49 -26.11 2.44
C THR A 623 22.92 -27.27 1.55
N TRP A 624 22.96 -27.02 0.24
CA TRP A 624 23.61 -27.90 -0.72
C TRP A 624 25.11 -28.06 -0.46
N ALA A 625 25.62 -29.25 -0.76
CA ALA A 625 27.03 -29.58 -0.92
C ALA A 625 27.25 -30.34 -2.23
N PHE A 626 28.34 -30.06 -2.93
CA PHE A 626 28.72 -30.80 -4.15
C PHE A 626 29.75 -31.87 -3.82
N THR A 627 29.81 -32.94 -4.61
CA THR A 627 30.90 -33.92 -4.54
C THR A 627 31.73 -33.93 -5.82
N GLU A 628 32.92 -34.52 -5.81
CA GLU A 628 33.63 -34.96 -7.02
C GLU A 628 34.64 -36.05 -6.66
N THR A 629 34.90 -36.97 -7.58
CA THR A 629 35.92 -38.02 -7.42
C THR A 629 37.19 -37.63 -8.19
N ASP A 630 38.36 -37.85 -7.62
CA ASP A 630 39.63 -37.65 -8.35
C ASP A 630 39.95 -38.80 -9.33
N SER A 631 41.06 -38.67 -10.06
CA SER A 631 41.55 -39.70 -10.99
C SER A 631 42.07 -40.98 -10.33
N GLN A 632 42.04 -41.07 -9.00
CA GLN A 632 42.52 -42.19 -8.19
C GLN A 632 41.36 -42.90 -7.46
N GLY A 633 40.12 -42.39 -7.59
CA GLY A 633 38.92 -42.94 -6.95
C GLY A 633 38.60 -42.34 -5.57
N ASN A 634 39.33 -41.31 -5.11
CA ASN A 634 39.04 -40.64 -3.84
C ASN A 634 37.84 -39.70 -4.01
N LEU A 635 36.83 -39.84 -3.17
CA LEU A 635 35.66 -38.94 -3.13
C LEU A 635 35.96 -37.70 -2.29
N PHE A 636 35.51 -36.54 -2.76
CA PHE A 636 35.59 -35.26 -2.06
C PHE A 636 34.24 -34.54 -2.04
N MET A 637 34.04 -33.65 -1.07
CA MET A 637 32.83 -32.85 -0.86
C MET A 637 33.19 -31.36 -0.66
N LYS A 638 32.41 -30.44 -1.26
CA LYS A 638 32.52 -28.98 -1.10
C LYS A 638 31.42 -28.42 -0.19
N THR A 639 31.91 -27.82 0.89
CA THR A 639 31.25 -27.06 1.96
C THR A 639 30.59 -25.74 1.53
N PHE A 640 29.50 -25.34 2.21
CA PHE A 640 28.82 -24.05 2.10
C PHE A 640 28.16 -23.64 3.44
N LEU A 641 28.82 -23.97 4.55
CA LEU A 641 28.30 -23.80 5.91
C LEU A 641 28.55 -22.39 6.48
N PRO A 642 27.79 -21.99 7.51
CA PRO A 642 27.99 -20.72 8.20
C PRO A 642 29.38 -20.50 8.81
N ARG A 643 29.81 -19.24 8.84
CA ARG A 643 31.04 -18.75 9.47
C ARG A 643 30.81 -18.25 10.89
N ILE A 644 30.72 -19.22 11.80
CA ILE A 644 30.67 -18.95 13.24
C ILE A 644 32.04 -18.46 13.73
N PRO A 645 32.13 -17.47 14.64
CA PRO A 645 33.40 -17.12 15.27
C PRO A 645 33.92 -18.26 16.17
N ASP A 646 35.25 -18.41 16.25
CA ASP A 646 35.90 -19.53 16.96
C ASP A 646 37.16 -19.14 17.74
N THR A 647 37.30 -17.86 18.10
CA THR A 647 38.45 -17.34 18.87
C THR A 647 38.51 -17.97 20.26
N PHE A 648 37.37 -18.12 20.92
CA PHE A 648 37.27 -18.68 22.28
C PHE A 648 36.76 -20.13 22.22
N ASN A 649 36.98 -20.91 23.29
CA ASN A 649 36.36 -22.25 23.36
C ASN A 649 34.85 -22.16 23.57
N LEU A 650 34.43 -21.26 24.47
CA LEU A 650 33.04 -20.90 24.67
C LEU A 650 32.85 -19.57 23.94
N GLU A 651 32.48 -19.62 22.67
CA GLU A 651 32.29 -18.41 21.88
C GLU A 651 30.94 -17.76 22.28
N PRO A 652 30.93 -16.50 22.79
CA PRO A 652 29.69 -15.84 23.20
C PRO A 652 28.75 -15.65 21.99
N PHE A 653 27.48 -16.01 22.12
CA PHE A 653 26.54 -15.99 20.99
C PHE A 653 25.23 -15.25 21.26
N THR A 654 24.48 -15.65 22.29
CA THR A 654 23.26 -14.93 22.70
C THR A 654 23.24 -14.73 24.20
N LEU A 655 23.26 -13.48 24.67
CA LEU A 655 23.48 -13.11 26.05
C LEU A 655 22.22 -12.54 26.71
N SER A 656 22.16 -12.56 28.04
CA SER A 656 21.09 -11.97 28.86
C SER A 656 19.67 -12.42 28.48
N SER A 657 19.51 -13.68 28.06
CA SER A 657 18.22 -14.23 27.57
C SER A 657 17.18 -14.27 28.69
N ARG A 658 16.05 -13.55 28.51
CA ARG A 658 15.06 -13.28 29.56
C ARG A 658 13.63 -13.53 29.12
N SER A 659 12.77 -13.78 30.11
CA SER A 659 11.31 -13.71 30.01
C SER A 659 10.75 -12.57 30.87
N TYR A 660 9.62 -12.02 30.42
CA TYR A 660 8.91 -10.90 31.02
C TYR A 660 7.53 -11.37 31.48
N SER A 661 7.12 -10.95 32.66
CA SER A 661 5.94 -11.45 33.36
C SER A 661 4.82 -10.42 33.52
N VAL A 662 3.70 -10.81 34.14
CA VAL A 662 2.56 -9.93 34.39
C VAL A 662 2.92 -8.72 35.26
N GLU A 663 3.91 -8.82 36.16
CA GLU A 663 4.44 -7.70 36.94
C GLU A 663 5.08 -6.61 36.06
N TYR A 664 5.78 -7.01 34.99
CA TYR A 664 6.30 -6.06 34.00
C TYR A 664 5.16 -5.36 33.25
N TYR A 665 4.17 -6.11 32.76
CA TYR A 665 3.02 -5.51 32.06
C TYR A 665 2.25 -4.53 32.97
N ASN A 666 1.99 -4.92 34.22
CA ASN A 666 1.27 -4.10 35.19
C ASN A 666 2.01 -2.80 35.56
N ASN A 667 3.35 -2.76 35.55
CA ASN A 667 4.17 -1.56 35.77
C ASN A 667 3.81 -0.40 34.80
N PHE A 668 3.36 -0.72 33.58
CA PHE A 668 2.98 0.29 32.58
C PHE A 668 1.47 0.58 32.54
N VAL A 669 0.62 -0.18 33.25
CA VAL A 669 -0.85 -0.04 33.15
C VAL A 669 -1.33 1.34 33.57
N SER A 670 -0.83 1.86 34.70
CA SER A 670 -1.21 3.18 35.21
C SER A 670 -0.89 4.29 34.19
N PHE A 671 0.32 4.25 33.62
CA PHE A 671 0.77 5.19 32.61
C PHE A 671 -0.10 5.16 31.35
N PHE A 672 -0.33 3.99 30.75
CA PHE A 672 -1.08 3.91 29.48
C PHE A 672 -2.60 3.97 29.62
N ASN A 673 -3.18 3.91 30.82
CA ASN A 673 -4.64 3.85 31.01
C ASN A 673 -5.20 4.91 31.98
N THR A 674 -4.37 5.86 32.44
CA THR A 674 -4.79 6.99 33.28
C THR A 674 -4.03 8.28 32.93
N SER A 675 -4.35 9.40 33.58
CA SER A 675 -3.57 10.65 33.49
C SER A 675 -2.19 10.60 34.18
N ALA A 676 -1.77 9.45 34.73
CA ALA A 676 -0.47 9.29 35.38
C ALA A 676 0.71 9.65 34.46
N ASP A 677 1.70 10.34 35.04
CA ASP A 677 2.93 10.75 34.38
C ASP A 677 3.89 9.56 34.17
N ILE A 678 4.79 9.69 33.19
CA ILE A 678 5.77 8.65 32.83
C ILE A 678 6.76 8.30 33.96
N SER A 679 6.99 9.21 34.92
CA SER A 679 7.76 8.95 36.15
C SER A 679 7.12 7.90 37.09
N THR A 680 5.86 7.51 36.87
CA THR A 680 5.22 6.41 37.61
C THR A 680 5.68 5.02 37.16
N VAL A 681 6.33 4.90 36.00
CA VAL A 681 6.86 3.64 35.47
C VAL A 681 8.24 3.37 36.08
N ASN A 682 8.41 2.24 36.77
CA ASN A 682 9.75 1.82 37.18
C ASN A 682 10.54 1.38 35.94
N LEU A 683 11.63 2.09 35.61
CA LEU A 683 12.55 1.75 34.51
C LEU A 683 13.77 0.93 34.95
N ASN A 684 13.89 0.54 36.23
CA ASN A 684 14.84 -0.49 36.66
C ASN A 684 14.20 -1.88 36.49
N LEU A 685 14.22 -2.36 35.25
CA LEU A 685 13.40 -3.47 34.77
C LEU A 685 14.00 -4.86 35.03
N ASN A 686 15.30 -4.99 35.33
CA ASN A 686 15.98 -6.26 35.61
C ASN A 686 15.25 -7.10 36.68
N ASN A 687 14.78 -6.45 37.76
CA ASN A 687 14.02 -7.09 38.84
C ASN A 687 12.63 -7.61 38.42
N LEU A 688 12.10 -7.17 37.27
CA LEU A 688 10.83 -7.61 36.67
C LEU A 688 11.03 -8.65 35.55
N THR A 689 12.26 -9.15 35.37
CA THR A 689 12.59 -10.22 34.41
C THR A 689 13.04 -11.49 35.11
N TYR A 690 12.86 -12.63 34.45
CA TYR A 690 13.32 -13.95 34.89
C TYR A 690 14.18 -14.59 33.80
N PRO A 691 15.17 -15.44 34.15
CA PRO A 691 15.97 -16.14 33.15
C PRO A 691 15.08 -16.99 32.25
N LEU A 692 15.44 -17.07 30.97
CA LEU A 692 14.69 -17.88 30.00
C LEU A 692 15.19 -19.33 30.05
N ALA A 693 14.29 -20.31 30.22
CA ALA A 693 14.67 -21.73 30.38
C ALA A 693 15.18 -22.36 29.07
N ILE A 694 16.40 -22.01 28.65
CA ILE A 694 17.11 -22.54 27.48
C ILE A 694 17.91 -23.77 27.92
N SER A 695 17.84 -24.84 27.13
CA SER A 695 18.61 -26.07 27.34
C SER A 695 19.34 -26.50 26.07
N ALA A 696 20.42 -27.27 26.21
CA ALA A 696 20.93 -28.06 25.09
C ALA A 696 20.02 -29.29 24.89
N ARG A 697 19.74 -29.68 23.64
CA ARG A 697 18.90 -30.85 23.33
C ARG A 697 19.56 -32.13 23.85
N ALA A 698 18.92 -32.76 24.83
CA ALA A 698 19.27 -34.10 25.27
C ALA A 698 19.11 -35.09 24.10
N GLY A 699 20.11 -35.95 23.88
CA GLY A 699 20.12 -36.87 22.73
C GLY A 699 20.57 -36.24 21.41
N SER A 700 21.22 -35.08 21.43
CA SER A 700 21.88 -34.51 20.24
C SER A 700 22.91 -35.49 19.66
N GLU A 701 22.59 -36.05 18.49
CA GLU A 701 23.50 -36.95 17.77
C GLU A 701 24.79 -36.26 17.31
N ILE A 702 24.79 -34.93 17.22
CA ILE A 702 25.97 -34.13 16.87
C ILE A 702 26.50 -33.47 18.15
N THR A 703 27.74 -33.76 18.48
CA THR A 703 28.40 -33.37 19.72
C THR A 703 29.59 -32.43 19.51
N SER A 704 30.13 -32.38 18.29
CA SER A 704 31.26 -31.54 17.87
C SER A 704 31.17 -31.14 16.39
N ALA A 705 31.88 -30.09 15.97
CA ALA A 705 31.87 -29.57 14.60
C ALA A 705 32.64 -30.43 13.56
N ASP A 706 33.32 -31.49 14.00
CA ASP A 706 33.89 -32.53 13.13
C ASP A 706 32.88 -33.64 12.79
N GLU A 707 31.73 -33.67 13.47
CA GLU A 707 30.75 -34.74 13.37
C GLU A 707 29.69 -34.41 12.31
N ILE A 708 29.66 -35.23 11.25
CA ILE A 708 28.66 -35.21 10.18
C ILE A 708 28.00 -36.60 10.18
N LYS A 709 26.68 -36.66 10.37
CA LYS A 709 25.91 -37.91 10.42
C LYS A 709 24.80 -37.94 9.38
N PRO A 710 24.29 -39.11 8.98
CA PRO A 710 23.12 -39.20 8.13
C PRO A 710 21.94 -38.48 8.77
N ASP A 711 21.19 -37.73 7.98
CA ASP A 711 19.87 -37.29 8.39
C ASP A 711 18.86 -38.34 7.94
N THR A 712 18.07 -38.83 8.89
CA THR A 712 17.13 -39.96 8.69
C THR A 712 15.73 -39.49 8.34
N ASP A 713 15.48 -38.19 8.44
CA ASP A 713 14.28 -37.53 7.93
C ASP A 713 14.37 -37.43 6.40
N LEU A 714 13.65 -38.30 5.68
CA LEU A 714 13.68 -38.40 4.22
C LEU A 714 12.44 -37.81 3.53
N ASP A 715 11.41 -37.44 4.29
CA ASP A 715 10.08 -37.10 3.73
C ASP A 715 10.11 -35.79 2.91
N GLU A 716 11.12 -34.94 3.10
CA GLU A 716 11.35 -33.70 2.36
C GLU A 716 12.63 -33.69 1.49
N PHE A 717 13.23 -34.84 1.15
CA PHE A 717 14.50 -34.86 0.39
C PHE A 717 14.29 -34.56 -1.12
N PRO A 718 14.77 -33.42 -1.68
CA PRO A 718 14.34 -32.97 -3.01
C PRO A 718 14.76 -33.86 -4.19
N TRP A 719 15.76 -34.73 -4.01
CA TRP A 719 16.19 -35.71 -5.02
C TRP A 719 15.32 -36.98 -5.06
N ALA A 720 14.43 -37.20 -4.08
CA ALA A 720 13.70 -38.46 -3.93
C ALA A 720 12.73 -38.80 -5.08
N ASP A 721 12.24 -37.79 -5.81
CA ASP A 721 11.37 -37.96 -6.99
C ASP A 721 12.11 -37.80 -8.34
N VAL A 722 13.44 -37.65 -8.31
CA VAL A 722 14.26 -37.51 -9.52
C VAL A 722 14.74 -38.88 -10.02
N SER A 723 14.25 -39.28 -11.20
CA SER A 723 14.62 -40.56 -11.79
C SER A 723 16.12 -40.62 -12.13
N GLY A 724 16.81 -41.64 -11.61
CA GLY A 724 18.25 -41.84 -11.79
C GLY A 724 19.14 -41.18 -10.72
N ALA A 725 18.57 -40.50 -9.72
CA ALA A 725 19.31 -39.82 -8.65
C ALA A 725 19.88 -40.77 -7.57
N THR A 726 20.69 -41.76 -7.97
CA THR A 726 21.44 -42.58 -7.00
C THR A 726 22.50 -41.73 -6.29
N ASP A 727 22.88 -42.18 -5.09
CA ASP A 727 24.01 -41.64 -4.31
C ASP A 727 23.87 -40.16 -3.88
N LYS A 728 22.63 -39.65 -3.93
CA LYS A 728 22.18 -38.40 -3.30
C LYS A 728 21.75 -38.70 -1.86
N TYR A 729 22.28 -37.98 -0.89
CA TYR A 729 22.06 -38.21 0.54
C TYR A 729 21.81 -36.89 1.31
N LYS A 730 21.18 -37.01 2.48
CA LYS A 730 20.97 -35.92 3.46
C LYS A 730 21.85 -36.19 4.70
N PHE A 731 22.53 -35.17 5.20
CA PHE A 731 23.37 -35.25 6.40
C PHE A 731 23.05 -34.11 7.37
N LYS A 732 23.15 -34.38 8.67
CA LYS A 732 23.01 -33.42 9.76
C LYS A 732 24.36 -33.17 10.43
N LEU A 733 24.57 -31.93 10.85
CA LEU A 733 25.80 -31.44 11.49
C LEU A 733 25.52 -30.12 12.23
N GLY A 734 26.47 -29.64 13.01
CA GLY A 734 26.30 -28.38 13.72
C GLY A 734 27.28 -28.19 14.86
N VAL A 735 26.93 -27.29 15.77
CA VAL A 735 27.75 -26.92 16.92
C VAL A 735 27.00 -27.16 18.22
N ASN A 736 27.72 -27.62 19.23
CA ASN A 736 27.18 -27.84 20.57
C ASN A 736 27.13 -26.50 21.33
N VAL A 737 26.30 -26.41 22.36
CA VAL A 737 26.09 -25.18 23.13
C VAL A 737 26.33 -25.40 24.61
N GLN A 738 26.79 -24.36 25.29
CA GLN A 738 26.73 -24.25 26.74
C GLN A 738 25.82 -23.09 27.12
N VAL A 739 24.98 -23.29 28.13
CA VAL A 739 24.12 -22.28 28.72
C VAL A 739 24.63 -21.96 30.14
N GLN A 740 24.61 -20.70 30.55
CA GLN A 740 25.04 -20.24 31.89
C GLN A 740 24.10 -19.14 32.41
N GLU A 741 23.66 -19.21 33.67
CA GLU A 741 22.85 -18.14 34.25
C GLU A 741 23.75 -16.99 34.70
N VAL A 742 23.48 -15.78 34.19
CA VAL A 742 24.23 -14.56 34.48
C VAL A 742 23.24 -13.42 34.73
N ASN A 743 23.27 -12.84 35.95
CA ASN A 743 22.46 -11.66 36.32
C ASN A 743 20.96 -11.79 35.96
N ARG A 744 20.32 -12.92 36.29
CA ARG A 744 18.90 -13.25 35.98
C ARG A 744 18.56 -13.38 34.48
N GLY A 745 19.55 -13.51 33.60
CA GLY A 745 19.39 -13.97 32.21
C GLY A 745 20.14 -15.28 31.98
N GLN A 746 19.87 -15.97 30.88
CA GLN A 746 20.74 -17.06 30.40
C GLN A 746 21.64 -16.56 29.27
N ASP A 747 22.94 -16.78 29.41
CA ASP A 747 23.92 -16.63 28.34
C ASP A 747 24.12 -17.96 27.62
N VAL A 748 24.12 -17.93 26.29
CA VAL A 748 24.31 -19.05 25.39
C VAL A 748 25.63 -18.86 24.63
N TYR A 749 26.49 -19.86 24.72
CA TYR A 749 27.81 -19.93 24.11
C TYR A 749 27.85 -21.10 23.13
N PHE A 750 28.53 -20.95 21.99
CA PHE A 750 28.96 -22.11 21.20
C PHE A 750 30.14 -22.77 21.91
N ASP A 751 30.02 -24.07 22.20
CA ASP A 751 31.06 -24.83 22.90
C ASP A 751 31.82 -25.71 21.92
N TRP A 752 33.03 -25.28 21.58
CA TRP A 752 33.96 -26.00 20.70
C TRP A 752 34.65 -27.20 21.39
N LYS A 753 34.27 -27.56 22.64
CA LYS A 753 34.72 -28.76 23.40
C LYS A 753 36.24 -28.90 23.57
N ASN A 754 36.95 -27.78 23.55
CA ASN A 754 38.41 -27.63 23.49
C ASN A 754 39.07 -28.32 22.29
N ASN A 755 38.31 -28.52 21.21
CA ASN A 755 38.84 -28.99 19.94
C ASN A 755 39.81 -27.95 19.33
N THR A 756 40.89 -28.44 18.72
CA THR A 756 41.81 -27.64 17.90
C THR A 756 41.25 -27.42 16.50
N ASN A 757 40.44 -28.36 15.99
CA ASN A 757 39.75 -28.27 14.71
C ASN A 757 38.40 -27.56 14.90
N ARG A 758 38.46 -26.28 15.24
CA ARG A 758 37.26 -25.44 15.33
C ARG A 758 36.72 -25.11 13.94
N MET A 759 35.52 -24.52 13.93
CA MET A 759 34.78 -24.14 12.74
C MET A 759 34.47 -25.30 11.76
N PHE A 760 33.68 -25.04 10.72
CA PHE A 760 33.43 -26.02 9.65
C PHE A 760 34.40 -25.78 8.49
N ASN A 761 34.79 -26.85 7.79
CA ASN A 761 35.70 -26.73 6.65
C ASN A 761 34.95 -26.58 5.32
N GLN A 762 35.58 -25.91 4.35
CA GLN A 762 35.04 -25.82 2.99
C GLN A 762 35.25 -27.11 2.19
N TYR A 763 36.18 -28.00 2.59
CA TYR A 763 36.47 -29.21 1.83
C TYR A 763 36.67 -30.44 2.72
N TYR A 764 36.08 -31.57 2.32
CA TYR A 764 36.29 -32.85 2.98
C TYR A 764 36.65 -33.92 1.94
N LYS A 765 37.67 -34.73 2.22
CA LYS A 765 37.80 -36.06 1.62
C LYS A 765 36.83 -36.98 2.34
N VAL A 766 36.04 -37.73 1.59
CA VAL A 766 35.04 -38.65 2.12
C VAL A 766 35.51 -40.07 1.89
N ILE A 767 35.37 -40.92 2.91
CA ILE A 767 35.55 -42.37 2.80
C ILE A 767 34.17 -43.02 2.94
N PRO A 768 33.55 -43.46 1.83
CA PRO A 768 32.30 -44.21 1.87
C PRO A 768 32.46 -45.54 2.62
N ALA A 769 31.35 -46.00 3.21
CA ALA A 769 31.22 -47.30 3.85
C ALA A 769 29.96 -48.02 3.35
N GLY A 770 29.72 -49.25 3.82
CA GLY A 770 28.52 -50.02 3.44
C GLY A 770 27.20 -49.43 3.98
N GLU A 771 27.27 -48.56 4.97
CA GLU A 771 26.13 -47.86 5.61
C GLU A 771 26.50 -46.40 5.81
N LEU A 772 25.56 -45.46 5.58
CA LEU A 772 25.83 -44.02 5.66
C LEU A 772 26.37 -43.57 7.02
N VAL A 773 25.94 -44.23 8.12
CA VAL A 773 26.38 -43.91 9.49
C VAL A 773 27.88 -44.18 9.73
N ASN A 774 28.53 -44.94 8.85
CA ASN A 774 29.95 -45.29 8.92
C ASN A 774 30.83 -44.48 7.95
N TYR A 775 30.26 -43.51 7.22
CA TYR A 775 31.04 -42.63 6.32
C TYR A 775 31.99 -41.74 7.15
N GLN A 776 33.22 -41.57 6.68
CA GLN A 776 34.21 -40.72 7.35
C GLN A 776 34.46 -39.45 6.55
N PHE A 777 34.49 -38.31 7.24
CA PHE A 777 34.66 -36.98 6.67
C PHE A 777 35.97 -36.36 7.17
N ILE A 778 37.00 -36.38 6.33
CA ILE A 778 38.35 -35.91 6.67
C ILE A 778 38.54 -34.51 6.10
N ARG A 779 38.83 -33.51 6.96
CA ARG A 779 39.13 -32.14 6.50
C ARG A 779 40.35 -32.14 5.57
N VAL A 780 40.26 -31.41 4.46
CA VAL A 780 41.37 -31.19 3.52
C VAL A 780 41.44 -29.72 3.09
N THR A 781 42.57 -29.28 2.54
CA THR A 781 42.71 -27.92 1.99
C THR A 781 42.18 -27.87 0.55
N GLU A 782 42.02 -26.67 0.00
CA GLU A 782 41.72 -26.53 -1.42
C GLU A 782 42.82 -27.12 -2.32
N ASN A 783 44.08 -27.20 -1.87
CA ASN A 783 45.15 -27.79 -2.69
C ASN A 783 44.99 -29.29 -2.90
N ASP A 784 44.25 -29.97 -2.01
CA ASP A 784 44.07 -31.43 -2.01
C ASP A 784 42.88 -31.91 -2.88
N VAL A 785 41.99 -31.01 -3.31
CA VAL A 785 40.74 -31.37 -4.00
C VAL A 785 40.80 -31.25 -5.54
N PRO A 786 40.00 -32.06 -6.28
CA PRO A 786 39.88 -31.94 -7.73
C PRO A 786 39.56 -30.52 -8.20
N ALA A 787 40.25 -30.02 -9.23
CA ALA A 787 40.04 -28.69 -9.78
C ALA A 787 38.56 -28.40 -10.15
N LYS A 788 37.85 -29.43 -10.64
CA LYS A 788 36.43 -29.39 -11.01
C LYS A 788 35.48 -29.21 -9.80
N LEU A 789 35.87 -29.68 -8.61
CA LEU A 789 35.11 -29.44 -7.38
C LEU A 789 35.23 -27.99 -6.92
N LYS A 790 36.41 -27.36 -7.13
CA LYS A 790 36.65 -25.95 -6.79
C LYS A 790 35.71 -25.03 -7.57
N THR A 791 35.52 -25.33 -8.86
CA THR A 791 34.67 -24.53 -9.76
C THR A 791 33.17 -24.57 -9.44
N TYR A 792 32.67 -25.56 -8.69
CA TYR A 792 31.23 -25.61 -8.41
C TYR A 792 30.80 -24.52 -7.41
N THR A 793 29.72 -23.81 -7.72
CA THR A 793 29.16 -22.73 -6.89
C THR A 793 27.65 -22.87 -6.76
N ARG A 794 27.10 -22.44 -5.63
CA ARG A 794 25.66 -22.16 -5.48
C ARG A 794 25.33 -20.84 -6.16
N GLU A 795 24.05 -20.65 -6.44
CA GLU A 795 23.46 -19.43 -6.97
C GLU A 795 23.00 -18.45 -5.89
N ASN A 796 22.84 -17.19 -6.27
CA ASN A 796 21.96 -16.21 -5.62
C ASN A 796 20.87 -15.76 -6.62
N ARG A 797 20.02 -14.79 -6.27
CA ARG A 797 18.95 -14.31 -7.16
C ARG A 797 19.55 -13.42 -8.24
N ALA A 798 18.96 -13.44 -9.44
CA ALA A 798 19.37 -12.56 -10.55
C ALA A 798 19.03 -11.08 -10.30
N ASN A 799 18.10 -10.83 -9.37
CA ASN A 799 17.69 -9.52 -8.88
C ASN A 799 17.20 -9.67 -7.42
N THR A 800 17.51 -8.69 -6.58
CA THR A 800 16.87 -8.43 -5.28
C THR A 800 15.41 -7.96 -5.47
N TYR A 801 14.63 -7.69 -4.40
CA TYR A 801 13.23 -7.25 -4.53
C TYR A 801 12.94 -5.86 -3.94
N SER A 802 12.82 -4.86 -4.82
CA SER A 802 12.39 -3.49 -4.47
C SER A 802 10.90 -3.47 -4.08
N LEU A 803 10.57 -2.72 -3.03
CA LEU A 803 9.28 -2.72 -2.35
C LEU A 803 8.49 -1.46 -2.75
N MET A 804 7.60 -1.62 -3.75
CA MET A 804 6.86 -0.52 -4.40
C MET A 804 5.90 0.18 -3.42
N PRO A 805 5.69 1.51 -3.51
CA PRO A 805 4.71 2.22 -2.69
C PRO A 805 3.31 1.63 -2.66
N HIS A 806 2.61 1.90 -1.56
CA HIS A 806 1.20 1.54 -1.32
C HIS A 806 0.22 2.42 -2.13
N VAL A 807 0.34 2.42 -3.46
CA VAL A 807 -0.49 3.17 -4.42
C VAL A 807 -1.17 2.23 -5.42
N LYS A 808 -2.44 2.49 -5.78
CA LYS A 808 -3.14 1.68 -6.79
C LYS A 808 -2.68 2.03 -8.21
N THR A 809 -2.33 1.02 -9.00
CA THR A 809 -2.11 1.15 -10.44
C THR A 809 -3.33 0.73 -11.25
N THR A 810 -3.31 1.00 -12.56
CA THR A 810 -4.30 0.48 -13.52
C THR A 810 -4.38 -1.05 -13.53
N GLN A 811 -3.29 -1.75 -13.22
CA GLN A 811 -3.29 -3.22 -13.14
C GLN A 811 -3.95 -3.71 -11.84
N ASP A 812 -3.75 -2.99 -10.72
CA ASP A 812 -4.41 -3.32 -9.46
C ASP A 812 -5.93 -3.12 -9.57
N ILE A 813 -6.36 -2.06 -10.25
CA ILE A 813 -7.78 -1.80 -10.55
C ILE A 813 -8.38 -2.93 -11.41
N ALA A 814 -7.62 -3.50 -12.36
CA ALA A 814 -8.10 -4.64 -13.14
C ALA A 814 -8.30 -5.91 -12.27
N LYS A 815 -7.29 -6.27 -11.47
CA LYS A 815 -7.34 -7.40 -10.51
C LYS A 815 -8.45 -7.22 -9.46
N GLU A 816 -8.69 -6.00 -9.01
CA GLU A 816 -9.76 -5.66 -8.07
C GLU A 816 -11.15 -5.91 -8.67
N ASN A 817 -11.38 -5.52 -9.92
CA ASN A 817 -12.65 -5.81 -10.62
C ASN A 817 -12.86 -7.32 -10.85
N GLU A 818 -11.79 -8.08 -11.12
CA GLU A 818 -11.82 -9.54 -11.18
C GLU A 818 -12.21 -10.15 -9.82
N ALA A 819 -11.54 -9.76 -8.74
CA ALA A 819 -11.82 -10.25 -7.39
C ALA A 819 -13.26 -9.91 -6.91
N ILE A 820 -13.78 -8.73 -7.25
CA ILE A 820 -15.17 -8.35 -7.01
C ILE A 820 -16.12 -9.25 -7.79
N THR A 821 -15.87 -9.46 -9.09
CA THR A 821 -16.69 -10.32 -9.97
C THR A 821 -16.71 -11.76 -9.46
N ASN A 822 -15.56 -12.34 -9.13
CA ASN A 822 -15.44 -13.71 -8.66
C ASN A 822 -16.13 -13.87 -7.30
N THR A 823 -15.90 -12.97 -6.33
CA THR A 823 -16.58 -13.08 -5.02
C THR A 823 -18.09 -12.91 -5.14
N LYS A 824 -18.57 -12.05 -6.05
CA LYS A 824 -20.00 -11.90 -6.36
C LYS A 824 -20.59 -13.19 -6.94
N ASN A 825 -19.89 -13.85 -7.87
CA ASN A 825 -20.32 -15.12 -8.46
C ASN A 825 -20.33 -16.27 -7.43
N LEU A 826 -19.29 -16.38 -6.60
CA LEU A 826 -19.08 -17.49 -5.66
C LEU A 826 -20.01 -17.45 -4.43
N PHE A 827 -20.31 -16.25 -3.93
CA PHE A 827 -21.00 -16.05 -2.64
C PHE A 827 -22.28 -15.20 -2.72
N ASN A 828 -22.57 -14.57 -3.87
CA ASN A 828 -23.62 -13.55 -4.03
C ASN A 828 -23.55 -12.44 -2.97
N VAL A 829 -22.37 -11.82 -2.85
CA VAL A 829 -22.10 -10.66 -1.98
C VAL A 829 -21.30 -9.63 -2.76
N ASP A 830 -21.59 -8.35 -2.56
CA ASP A 830 -20.80 -7.24 -3.10
C ASP A 830 -19.62 -6.99 -2.16
N THR A 831 -18.40 -7.32 -2.59
CA THR A 831 -17.20 -7.04 -1.82
C THR A 831 -16.81 -5.57 -1.88
N GLN A 832 -16.11 -5.11 -0.84
CA GLN A 832 -15.43 -3.82 -0.88
C GLN A 832 -14.05 -3.99 -1.55
N PRO A 833 -13.60 -3.00 -2.34
CA PRO A 833 -12.28 -2.98 -2.97
C PRO A 833 -11.14 -2.96 -1.94
N LEU A 834 -9.90 -3.15 -2.39
CA LEU A 834 -8.73 -2.98 -1.53
C LEU A 834 -8.62 -1.51 -1.11
N ASP A 835 -8.56 -1.25 0.19
CA ASP A 835 -8.46 0.11 0.71
C ASP A 835 -6.99 0.55 0.81
N PHE A 836 -6.61 1.61 0.09
CA PHE A 836 -5.28 2.25 0.22
C PHE A 836 -5.39 3.69 0.76
N SER A 837 -6.59 4.14 1.18
CA SER A 837 -6.85 5.53 1.57
C SER A 837 -6.09 6.00 2.81
N CYS A 838 -5.68 5.08 3.69
CA CYS A 838 -4.84 5.39 4.85
C CYS A 838 -3.44 5.92 4.48
N TRP A 839 -2.98 5.68 3.23
CA TRP A 839 -1.72 6.21 2.70
C TRP A 839 -1.88 7.58 2.01
N ILE A 840 -3.08 8.17 1.99
CA ILE A 840 -3.25 9.59 1.72
C ILE A 840 -2.57 10.38 2.86
N CYS A 841 -1.86 11.44 2.51
CA CYS A 841 -1.07 12.23 3.44
C CYS A 841 -1.18 13.71 3.10
N ASP A 842 -1.64 14.48 4.08
CA ASP A 842 -1.66 15.92 4.07
C ASP A 842 -1.64 16.44 5.51
N ILE A 843 -1.43 17.75 5.66
CA ILE A 843 -1.25 18.43 6.95
C ILE A 843 -2.52 18.38 7.81
N SER A 844 -3.71 18.31 7.20
CA SER A 844 -4.98 18.21 7.93
C SER A 844 -5.19 16.80 8.50
N ASN A 845 -4.76 15.77 7.76
CA ASN A 845 -4.69 14.37 8.21
C ASN A 845 -3.40 14.05 9.00
N GLY A 846 -2.84 15.02 9.72
CA GLY A 846 -1.75 14.80 10.69
C GLY A 846 -0.42 14.33 10.11
N CYS A 847 -0.22 14.47 8.81
CA CYS A 847 0.92 13.93 8.07
C CYS A 847 1.78 15.02 7.42
N ASP A 848 3.08 14.77 7.31
CA ASP A 848 4.05 15.60 6.59
C ASP A 848 4.07 15.17 5.11
N PRO A 849 3.57 15.97 4.16
CA PRO A 849 3.51 15.58 2.75
C PRO A 849 4.91 15.46 2.12
N THR A 850 5.93 16.09 2.70
CA THR A 850 7.33 15.97 2.25
C THR A 850 7.83 14.52 2.43
N VAL A 851 7.93 13.80 1.30
CA VAL A 851 8.69 12.56 1.20
C VAL A 851 10.18 12.87 1.39
N ARG A 852 10.89 11.95 2.02
CA ARG A 852 12.33 12.02 2.29
C ARG A 852 12.96 10.70 1.88
N GLU A 853 14.19 10.74 1.41
CA GLU A 853 14.98 9.55 1.10
C GLU A 853 16.14 9.40 2.09
N THR A 854 16.58 8.16 2.29
CA THR A 854 17.84 7.78 2.93
C THR A 854 18.38 6.54 2.21
N THR A 855 19.70 6.31 2.22
CA THR A 855 20.34 5.18 1.52
C THR A 855 21.19 4.39 2.49
N LEU A 856 20.94 3.09 2.58
CA LEU A 856 21.68 2.16 3.44
C LEU A 856 23.09 1.85 2.91
N ASP A 857 23.93 1.26 3.76
CA ASP A 857 25.27 0.77 3.38
C ASP A 857 25.20 -0.27 2.25
N ASP A 858 24.15 -1.10 2.21
CA ASP A 858 23.88 -2.07 1.13
C ASP A 858 23.32 -1.44 -0.16
N GLY A 859 23.25 -0.11 -0.22
CA GLY A 859 22.72 0.67 -1.33
C GLY A 859 21.19 0.74 -1.41
N SER A 860 20.44 0.10 -0.50
CA SER A 860 18.98 0.20 -0.47
C SER A 860 18.53 1.62 -0.14
N LYS A 861 17.78 2.26 -1.04
CA LYS A 861 17.12 3.54 -0.79
C LYS A 861 15.79 3.31 -0.08
N ILE A 862 15.51 4.04 0.99
CA ILE A 862 14.22 4.01 1.69
C ILE A 862 13.55 5.37 1.57
N SER A 863 12.39 5.41 0.92
CA SER A 863 11.53 6.60 0.89
C SER A 863 10.62 6.57 2.12
N TYR A 864 10.54 7.66 2.88
CA TYR A 864 9.77 7.76 4.12
C TYR A 864 9.15 9.15 4.32
N ARG A 865 8.18 9.28 5.23
CA ARG A 865 7.64 10.59 5.66
C ARG A 865 7.17 10.56 7.11
N TRP A 866 6.84 11.72 7.67
CA TRP A 866 6.48 11.87 9.08
C TRP A 866 4.97 11.89 9.31
N TYR A 867 4.53 11.16 10.33
CA TYR A 867 3.14 11.16 10.80
C TYR A 867 3.12 11.54 12.28
N LYS A 868 2.08 12.26 12.74
CA LYS A 868 1.73 12.24 14.17
C LYS A 868 1.42 10.80 14.57
N PHE A 869 1.82 10.40 15.77
CA PHE A 869 1.61 9.05 16.26
C PHE A 869 0.15 8.59 16.10
N LYS A 870 -0.83 9.44 16.46
CA LYS A 870 -2.26 9.10 16.36
C LYS A 870 -2.85 9.06 14.95
N ASP A 871 -2.18 9.66 13.97
CA ASP A 871 -2.65 9.82 12.60
C ASP A 871 -1.87 8.90 11.62
N GLN A 872 -1.15 7.91 12.16
CA GLN A 872 -0.54 6.85 11.37
C GLN A 872 -1.59 6.08 10.54
N PRO A 873 -1.23 5.53 9.35
CA PRO A 873 -2.16 4.85 8.45
C PRO A 873 -3.02 3.75 9.12
N THR A 874 -2.43 2.96 10.02
CA THR A 874 -3.14 1.95 10.82
C THR A 874 -4.32 2.55 11.60
N PHE A 875 -4.16 3.72 12.23
CA PHE A 875 -5.23 4.38 12.97
C PHE A 875 -6.32 4.95 12.05
N HIS A 876 -6.01 5.36 10.82
CA HIS A 876 -7.03 5.81 9.85
C HIS A 876 -8.06 4.72 9.58
N LYS A 877 -7.61 3.47 9.38
CA LYS A 877 -8.54 2.35 9.17
C LYS A 877 -9.16 1.83 10.47
N LEU A 878 -8.45 1.83 11.59
CA LEU A 878 -9.03 1.44 12.88
C LEU A 878 -10.11 2.41 13.39
N LYS A 879 -10.03 3.70 13.03
CA LYS A 879 -11.14 4.67 13.21
C LYS A 879 -12.43 4.23 12.50
N VAL A 880 -12.32 3.57 11.34
CA VAL A 880 -13.47 3.07 10.55
C VAL A 880 -13.97 1.70 11.05
N ASP A 881 -13.06 0.75 11.28
CA ASP A 881 -13.42 -0.62 11.68
C ASP A 881 -13.86 -0.71 13.16
N PHE A 882 -13.36 0.18 14.02
CA PHE A 882 -13.56 0.15 15.48
C PHE A 882 -13.80 1.56 16.10
N PRO A 883 -14.77 2.35 15.61
CA PRO A 883 -14.98 3.75 16.03
C PRO A 883 -15.32 3.93 17.52
N ALA A 884 -15.89 2.92 18.17
CA ALA A 884 -16.17 2.93 19.60
C ALA A 884 -14.93 2.71 20.49
N ILE A 885 -13.79 2.36 19.91
CA ILE A 885 -12.50 2.21 20.60
C ILE A 885 -11.58 3.39 20.23
N TYR A 886 -11.45 3.70 18.95
CA TYR A 886 -10.54 4.73 18.44
C TYR A 886 -11.27 6.07 18.27
N THR A 887 -11.76 6.62 19.38
CA THR A 887 -12.30 7.99 19.41
C THR A 887 -11.16 9.00 19.33
N GLU A 888 -11.44 10.20 18.80
CA GLU A 888 -10.44 11.28 18.70
C GLU A 888 -9.82 11.61 20.06
N SER A 889 -10.64 11.69 21.12
CA SER A 889 -10.21 11.92 22.50
C SER A 889 -9.31 10.81 23.08
N TYR A 890 -9.45 9.57 22.62
CA TYR A 890 -8.60 8.46 23.04
C TYR A 890 -7.29 8.45 22.25
N LEU A 891 -7.35 8.80 20.97
CA LEU A 891 -6.19 9.00 20.10
C LEU A 891 -5.32 10.18 20.53
N ASP A 892 -5.91 11.31 20.92
CA ASP A 892 -5.21 12.45 21.55
C ASP A 892 -4.55 12.06 22.88
N PHE A 893 -5.21 11.21 23.67
CA PHE A 893 -4.63 10.68 24.90
C PHE A 893 -3.40 9.80 24.63
N LEU A 894 -3.45 8.90 23.63
CA LEU A 894 -2.30 8.08 23.25
C LEU A 894 -1.17 8.91 22.63
N GLN A 895 -1.50 9.92 21.82
CA GLN A 895 -0.55 10.92 21.29
C GLN A 895 0.26 11.57 22.42
N ALA A 896 -0.41 12.08 23.45
CA ALA A 896 0.24 12.70 24.62
C ALA A 896 1.11 11.75 25.44
N LYS A 897 0.85 10.42 25.40
CA LYS A 897 1.71 9.41 26.02
C LYS A 897 2.97 9.14 25.20
N VAL A 898 2.86 9.09 23.88
CA VAL A 898 4.02 8.92 22.98
C VAL A 898 4.90 10.17 22.97
N GLU A 899 4.32 11.36 23.13
CA GLU A 899 5.07 12.61 23.38
C GLU A 899 5.91 12.52 24.66
N GLN A 900 5.33 12.08 25.79
CA GLN A 900 6.07 11.84 27.04
C GLN A 900 7.17 10.77 26.88
N MET A 901 6.92 9.72 26.09
CA MET A 901 7.94 8.70 25.79
C MET A 901 9.11 9.31 25.00
N HIS A 902 8.83 10.11 23.98
CA HIS A 902 9.85 10.78 23.15
C HIS A 902 10.69 11.78 23.94
N GLU A 903 10.12 12.38 24.98
CA GLU A 903 10.83 13.26 25.91
C GLU A 903 11.74 12.53 26.92
N ASN A 904 11.41 11.31 27.35
CA ASN A 904 11.97 10.74 28.59
C ASN A 904 12.66 9.38 28.45
N TRP A 905 12.46 8.63 27.37
CA TRP A 905 12.87 7.21 27.28
C TRP A 905 14.14 6.94 26.48
N TYR A 906 14.55 7.81 25.56
CA TYR A 906 15.74 7.56 24.72
C TYR A 906 17.08 7.87 25.41
N ASP A 907 17.07 8.61 26.53
CA ASP A 907 18.28 9.04 27.21
C ASP A 907 18.73 8.02 28.28
N SER A 908 19.60 7.10 27.84
CA SER A 908 20.35 6.16 28.69
C SER A 908 19.47 5.28 29.61
N LYS A 909 18.28 4.89 29.16
CA LYS A 909 17.44 3.88 29.83
C LYS A 909 17.84 2.49 29.34
N ASP A 910 17.72 1.48 30.20
CA ASP A 910 17.95 0.08 29.86
C ASP A 910 16.62 -0.67 29.92
N PHE A 911 16.10 -1.01 28.74
CA PHE A 911 14.82 -1.72 28.59
C PHE A 911 14.98 -3.25 28.61
N LEU A 912 16.17 -3.77 28.30
CA LEU A 912 16.38 -5.20 28.01
C LEU A 912 17.36 -5.88 28.98
N SER A 913 17.85 -5.14 29.99
CA SER A 913 18.82 -5.56 31.01
C SER A 913 20.16 -5.98 30.38
N ARG A 914 20.90 -4.97 29.95
CA ARG A 914 22.11 -5.07 29.13
C ARG A 914 23.24 -5.86 29.82
N PRO A 915 23.81 -6.89 29.17
CA PRO A 915 24.97 -7.60 29.70
C PRO A 915 26.21 -6.69 29.64
N SER A 916 26.99 -6.64 30.72
CA SER A 916 28.22 -5.82 30.79
C SER A 916 29.45 -6.53 30.26
N SER A 917 29.53 -7.86 30.43
CA SER A 917 30.64 -8.69 29.94
C SER A 917 30.20 -10.14 29.70
N ALA A 918 30.86 -10.81 28.75
CA ALA A 918 30.79 -12.25 28.54
C ALA A 918 32.22 -12.82 28.56
N ASN A 919 32.44 -13.95 29.25
CA ASN A 919 33.79 -14.50 29.51
C ASN A 919 34.82 -13.49 30.07
N GLY A 920 34.36 -12.47 30.79
CA GLY A 920 35.21 -11.38 31.31
C GLY A 920 35.61 -10.30 30.28
N ILE A 921 35.18 -10.42 29.02
CA ILE A 921 35.36 -9.42 27.97
C ILE A 921 34.15 -8.48 27.97
N ALA A 922 34.36 -7.17 27.95
CA ALA A 922 33.27 -6.19 27.94
C ALA A 922 32.45 -6.26 26.65
N VAL A 923 31.13 -6.39 26.78
CA VAL A 923 30.21 -6.50 25.63
C VAL A 923 30.25 -5.22 24.81
N LYS A 924 30.22 -5.38 23.48
CA LYS A 924 30.07 -4.30 22.51
C LYS A 924 28.67 -4.36 21.93
N LEU A 925 27.97 -3.24 21.87
CA LEU A 925 26.72 -3.16 21.14
C LEU A 925 27.02 -2.96 19.66
N ALA A 926 26.24 -3.60 18.79
CA ALA A 926 26.23 -3.31 17.37
C ALA A 926 25.66 -1.90 17.12
N GLU A 927 26.08 -1.28 16.02
CA GLU A 927 25.45 -0.10 15.43
C GLU A 927 24.43 -0.56 14.40
N ILE A 928 23.18 -0.09 14.54
CA ILE A 928 22.20 -0.13 13.44
C ILE A 928 22.77 0.74 12.31
N ASP A 929 22.47 0.42 11.05
CA ASP A 929 22.85 1.27 9.91
C ASP A 929 22.51 2.74 10.21
N ASN A 930 23.52 3.62 10.15
CA ASN A 930 23.37 5.01 10.57
C ASN A 930 22.37 5.77 9.70
N ASN A 931 22.06 5.29 8.50
CA ASN A 931 21.08 5.88 7.58
C ASN A 931 19.64 5.50 7.94
N LEU A 932 19.43 4.49 8.81
CA LEU A 932 18.14 4.24 9.49
C LEU A 932 17.95 5.15 10.71
N ILE A 933 19.02 5.69 11.28
CA ILE A 933 19.00 6.61 12.43
C ILE A 933 18.83 8.04 11.94
N ILE A 934 17.63 8.59 12.11
CA ILE A 934 17.27 9.90 11.56
C ILE A 934 17.05 10.96 12.64
N THR A 935 17.33 12.21 12.28
CA THR A 935 17.00 13.38 13.09
C THR A 935 15.58 13.86 12.74
N PRO A 936 14.67 14.03 13.71
CA PRO A 936 13.36 14.64 13.45
C PRO A 936 13.47 16.07 12.90
N PRO A 937 12.67 16.45 11.89
CA PRO A 937 12.53 17.83 11.46
C PRO A 937 12.07 18.75 12.61
N THR A 938 12.42 20.03 12.52
CA THR A 938 12.02 21.05 13.50
C THR A 938 10.50 21.05 13.73
N GLY A 939 10.09 20.96 14.99
CA GLY A 939 8.68 20.85 15.38
C GLY A 939 8.08 19.43 15.27
N LYS A 940 8.88 18.42 14.96
CA LYS A 940 8.50 16.99 14.90
C LYS A 940 9.32 16.11 15.86
N GLU A 941 10.01 16.71 16.82
CA GLU A 941 10.90 16.02 17.76
C GLU A 941 10.16 15.10 18.75
N LYS A 942 8.85 15.33 18.95
CA LYS A 942 7.99 14.64 19.93
C LYS A 942 6.64 14.33 19.30
N GLY A 943 6.10 13.15 19.54
CA GLY A 943 4.77 12.75 19.06
C GLY A 943 4.67 12.50 17.56
N TRP A 944 5.76 12.62 16.80
CA TRP A 944 5.83 12.26 15.38
C TRP A 944 6.75 11.06 15.17
N VAL A 945 6.46 10.26 14.16
CA VAL A 945 7.19 9.03 13.81
C VAL A 945 7.42 8.94 12.30
N PRO A 946 8.57 8.41 11.83
CA PRO A 946 8.84 8.20 10.42
C PRO A 946 8.23 6.87 9.94
N ILE A 947 7.45 6.92 8.86
CA ILE A 947 6.85 5.74 8.24
C ILE A 947 7.49 5.54 6.87
N ALA A 948 8.10 4.36 6.65
CA ALA A 948 8.61 3.95 5.35
C ALA A 948 7.45 3.76 4.36
N LEU A 949 7.63 4.25 3.14
CA LEU A 949 6.67 4.20 2.04
C LEU A 949 7.05 3.13 1.02
N SER A 950 8.36 3.00 0.75
CA SER A 950 8.96 2.12 -0.25
C SER A 950 10.44 1.88 0.01
N VAL A 951 10.98 0.83 -0.61
CA VAL A 951 12.42 0.54 -0.64
C VAL A 951 12.85 0.23 -2.07
N GLU A 952 13.80 0.98 -2.62
CA GLU A 952 14.47 0.60 -3.87
C GLU A 952 15.77 -0.13 -3.52
N MET A 953 15.87 -1.41 -3.87
CA MET A 953 17.12 -2.17 -3.72
C MET A 953 17.98 -2.02 -4.99
N PRO A 954 19.32 -2.02 -4.88
CA PRO A 954 20.19 -2.06 -6.05
C PRO A 954 19.84 -3.23 -6.97
N TYR A 955 19.64 -2.93 -8.26
CA TYR A 955 19.25 -3.90 -9.29
C TYR A 955 17.94 -4.67 -8.97
N GLY A 956 17.13 -4.16 -8.04
CA GLY A 956 15.97 -4.87 -7.53
C GLY A 956 14.77 -4.84 -8.48
N LYS A 957 14.07 -5.98 -8.58
CA LYS A 957 12.77 -6.06 -9.25
C LYS A 957 11.70 -5.51 -8.31
N TRP A 958 10.91 -4.54 -8.78
CA TRP A 958 9.78 -4.01 -8.03
C TRP A 958 8.68 -5.07 -7.79
N ILE A 959 8.27 -5.24 -6.53
CA ILE A 959 7.12 -6.03 -6.11
C ILE A 959 5.84 -5.24 -6.40
N THR A 960 5.23 -5.51 -7.56
CA THR A 960 4.02 -4.81 -8.00
C THR A 960 2.70 -5.51 -7.66
N ASP A 961 2.73 -6.77 -7.22
CA ASP A 961 1.51 -7.47 -6.82
C ASP A 961 0.91 -6.90 -5.53
N VAL A 962 -0.42 -6.78 -5.50
CA VAL A 962 -1.21 -6.61 -4.29
C VAL A 962 -1.74 -7.97 -3.81
N VAL A 963 -2.23 -8.03 -2.58
CA VAL A 963 -3.02 -9.18 -2.13
C VAL A 963 -4.38 -9.17 -2.84
N ASN A 964 -4.59 -10.07 -3.79
CA ASN A 964 -5.72 -10.00 -4.74
C ASN A 964 -7.10 -10.38 -4.15
N SER A 965 -7.17 -10.99 -2.97
CA SER A 965 -8.45 -11.42 -2.38
C SER A 965 -8.42 -11.38 -0.86
N ARG A 966 -9.59 -11.45 -0.22
CA ARG A 966 -9.73 -11.69 1.23
C ARG A 966 -9.44 -13.17 1.55
N GLY A 967 -8.29 -13.68 1.09
CA GLY A 967 -8.02 -15.11 0.92
C GLY A 967 -8.21 -15.99 2.16
N GLY A 968 -8.33 -17.29 1.91
CA GLY A 968 -8.20 -18.31 2.95
C GLY A 968 -6.75 -18.42 3.46
N PRO A 969 -6.43 -19.47 4.22
CA PRO A 969 -5.04 -19.82 4.49
C PRO A 969 -4.23 -20.02 3.19
N ASN A 970 -2.91 -19.93 3.30
CA ASN A 970 -1.93 -20.33 2.27
C ASN A 970 -1.88 -19.54 0.94
N ASP A 971 -2.67 -18.46 0.78
CA ASP A 971 -2.82 -17.69 -0.49
C ASP A 971 -3.26 -18.52 -1.72
N GLU A 972 -3.68 -19.77 -1.49
CA GLU A 972 -4.38 -20.52 -2.51
C GLU A 972 -5.72 -19.83 -2.73
N ASN A 973 -6.06 -19.56 -4.00
CA ASN A 973 -7.46 -19.31 -4.35
C ASN A 973 -8.30 -20.51 -3.89
N ILE A 974 -9.62 -20.34 -3.74
CA ILE A 974 -10.53 -21.50 -3.81
C ILE A 974 -10.35 -22.07 -5.22
N LYS A 975 -9.48 -23.08 -5.36
CA LYS A 975 -8.97 -23.49 -6.66
C LYS A 975 -10.11 -23.99 -7.55
N ASP A 976 -10.00 -23.64 -8.83
CA ASP A 976 -10.87 -24.01 -9.95
C ASP A 976 -12.23 -23.27 -10.10
N TYR A 977 -12.53 -22.18 -9.37
CA TYR A 977 -13.78 -21.39 -9.55
C TYR A 977 -13.66 -19.86 -9.42
#